data_AF-A0A9Q1FR42-F1
#
_entry.id   AF-A0A9Q1FR42-F1
#
_cell.length_a   1.000
_cell.length_b   1.000
_cell.length_c   1.000
_cell.angle_alpha   90.00
_cell.angle_beta   90.00
_cell.angle_gamma   90.00
#
_symmetry.space_group_name_H-M   'P 1'
#
loop_
_entity.id
_entity.type
_entity.pdbx_description
1 polymer ?
#
loop_
_entity_poly.entity_id
_entity_poly.type
_entity_poly.pdbx_seq_one_letter_code
_entity_poly.pdbx_strand_id
1 'polypeptide(L)'
;MLGADGMENHFPAFTRVWLKDKILTELPSVKSVLQKNRRKPAVLYSLDACEEDMVHSGITSDDNDMDNMKTIFKTAQIIRKSIADFKKEKPANVIPVSSNTNDVPSELYTMIRWIITGPVGELETGTRTSVIDRMALGVSQNILYGFKSNKQVKGKPSRDSANFRHQHARENAQVLGLALTVHHDTRNKTLMGLLNTQGYCVSYDRTQLLETALANAVVENTKQVQGLYVPPFLKKGTFVFFTADNTDFAEDTADGKGTTHGTIVAVYQKADAPGEPIAPPLTIGDAKSLSVTPYHVQMMHCDKPKPQPNKRTKQFAVNKDGISGNYQLTHLGWVIAYAISRLKMGENSSKIPCWAGYNSLLSASQPVTQIGSLPLLPEVAHEWSTLLTVIMQTSELRRLAVGDPTVISFDMALYEKVVQLLDARPDLKRTVVPRLGELHAVMAALRALGTSIENSGIDDAWIEADVYGPATMRQILKCTHYKRSLQAHIYSYVALYELILEEFFRENPQMKEDCWQATEQVDAACSEEDKSAKAESAKQANTTLLEALATAEVVKAFNEWEAQKAQNGMFRSIMNYLHRVETVLFFVAAMLIWHSIWKLQKHSASCSLLLTGSNTSDSGPDTLLICMTSEPIILRPGRNSKQMKVHSGLIGISNNANARQRFFMATPELSCLSREFKSQFGIGTAGKNTEHPGLGSSDIRRDHEAIDKIKAAILSHGNPVTAEGDKLYNMITHAYVPQEYVPQILNINETGQKLYEDYVSERINGEISIWAPVKKENNKMFMSGNKKSTVKIRDKTVDLKETKDLYGRLLILARSNRQIDQKQAVGNYEFTQTPRALFAPNGDILPCTDK
;
A
#
# COMPACT_ATOMS: atom_id res chain seq x y z
N MET A 1 -119.44 0.87 8.27
CA MET A 1 -119.86 0.21 9.52
C MET A 1 -119.02 -1.05 9.68
N LEU A 2 -118.23 -1.13 10.76
CA LEU A 2 -117.67 -2.33 11.45
C LEU A 2 -116.79 -3.27 10.59
N GLY A 3 -115.61 -3.74 10.99
CA GLY A 3 -114.87 -3.76 12.26
C GLY A 3 -113.52 -4.46 12.02
N ALA A 4 -112.62 -4.33 12.99
CA ALA A 4 -111.22 -4.76 12.98
C ALA A 4 -111.01 -6.28 13.13
N ASP A 5 -109.82 -6.73 12.68
CA ASP A 5 -108.90 -7.74 13.27
C ASP A 5 -108.01 -8.23 12.11
N GLY A 6 -106.68 -8.22 12.11
CA GLY A 6 -105.69 -8.22 13.18
C GLY A 6 -104.58 -9.19 12.74
N MET A 7 -103.51 -8.70 12.09
CA MET A 7 -102.19 -9.35 12.02
C MET A 7 -101.20 -8.42 11.30
N GLU A 8 -100.63 -7.46 12.03
CA GLU A 8 -99.42 -6.74 11.60
C GLU A 8 -98.19 -7.59 11.94
N ASN A 9 -97.58 -8.18 10.91
CA ASN A 9 -96.21 -8.67 10.99
C ASN A 9 -95.26 -7.45 11.12
N HIS A 10 -94.88 -7.10 12.35
CA HIS A 10 -93.81 -6.16 12.60
C HIS A 10 -92.46 -6.75 12.13
N PHE A 11 -92.06 -6.45 10.90
CA PHE A 11 -90.65 -6.53 10.52
C PHE A 11 -89.90 -5.38 11.21
N PRO A 12 -88.83 -5.64 11.99
CA PRO A 12 -88.03 -4.56 12.55
C PRO A 12 -87.38 -3.80 11.39
N ALA A 13 -87.54 -2.47 11.38
CA ALA A 13 -86.89 -1.62 10.39
C ALA A 13 -85.37 -1.87 10.43
N PHE A 14 -84.83 -2.43 9.34
CA PHE A 14 -83.41 -2.71 9.15
C PHE A 14 -82.62 -1.40 9.07
N THR A 15 -82.42 -0.73 10.22
CA THR A 15 -81.62 0.47 10.30
C THR A 15 -80.14 0.12 10.19
N ARG A 16 -79.33 1.03 9.64
CA ARG A 16 -77.86 0.85 9.57
C ARG A 16 -77.22 0.58 10.94
N VAL A 17 -77.82 1.09 12.01
CA VAL A 17 -77.36 0.87 13.39
C VAL A 17 -77.65 -0.57 13.81
N TRP A 18 -78.87 -1.05 13.59
CA TRP A 18 -79.23 -2.44 13.88
C TRP A 18 -78.40 -3.45 13.08
N LEU A 19 -78.19 -3.19 11.79
CA LEU A 19 -77.38 -4.07 10.93
C LEU A 19 -75.92 -4.10 11.40
N LYS A 20 -75.37 -2.95 11.79
CA LYS A 20 -74.02 -2.83 12.34
C LYS A 20 -73.89 -3.61 13.65
N ASP A 21 -74.81 -3.42 14.59
CA ASP A 21 -74.78 -4.09 15.90
C ASP A 21 -75.02 -5.59 15.76
N LYS A 22 -75.84 -6.03 14.81
CA LYS A 22 -76.03 -7.45 14.49
C LYS A 22 -74.78 -8.07 13.86
N ILE A 23 -74.12 -7.37 12.91
CA ILE A 23 -72.84 -7.83 12.35
C ILE A 23 -71.76 -7.95 13.44
N LEU A 24 -71.66 -6.98 14.35
CA LEU A 24 -70.68 -7.02 15.45
C LEU A 24 -70.97 -8.12 16.49
N THR A 25 -72.24 -8.45 16.71
CA THR A 25 -72.66 -9.51 17.64
C THR A 25 -72.44 -10.91 17.03
N GLU A 26 -72.75 -11.09 15.75
CA GLU A 26 -72.66 -12.40 15.06
C GLU A 26 -71.26 -12.70 14.52
N LEU A 27 -70.43 -11.68 14.27
CA LEU A 27 -69.06 -11.82 13.78
C LEU A 27 -68.07 -11.10 14.71
N PRO A 28 -67.59 -11.77 15.79
CA PRO A 28 -66.71 -11.17 16.79
C PRO A 28 -65.37 -10.66 16.24
N SER A 29 -64.94 -11.16 15.07
CA SER A 29 -63.73 -10.75 14.36
C SER A 29 -63.85 -9.40 13.65
N VAL A 30 -65.08 -8.92 13.41
CA VAL A 30 -65.36 -7.62 12.78
C VAL A 30 -65.39 -6.53 13.86
N LYS A 31 -64.64 -5.46 13.65
CA LYS A 31 -64.57 -4.29 14.53
C LYS A 31 -65.13 -3.06 13.84
N SER A 32 -65.74 -2.15 14.62
CA SER A 32 -66.18 -0.84 14.14
C SER A 32 -65.12 0.22 14.46
N VAL A 33 -64.51 0.84 13.44
CA VAL A 33 -63.59 1.98 13.63
C VAL A 33 -64.23 3.29 13.19
N LEU A 34 -64.18 4.26 14.09
CA LEU A 34 -64.56 5.65 13.82
C LEU A 34 -63.49 6.31 12.94
N GLN A 35 -63.93 6.94 11.85
CA GLN A 35 -63.01 7.67 10.98
C GLN A 35 -62.58 9.00 11.60
N LYS A 36 -61.38 9.48 11.25
CA LYS A 36 -60.86 10.81 11.68
C LYS A 36 -61.82 11.97 11.35
N ASN A 37 -62.61 11.84 10.29
CA ASN A 37 -63.68 12.79 10.00
C ASN A 37 -64.99 12.30 10.64
N ARG A 38 -65.43 12.99 11.70
CA ARG A 38 -66.65 12.65 12.46
C ARG A 38 -67.94 12.71 11.64
N ARG A 39 -67.94 13.30 10.44
CA ARG A 39 -69.10 13.33 9.52
C ARG A 39 -69.21 12.09 8.63
N LYS A 40 -68.21 11.20 8.61
CA LYS A 40 -68.26 9.94 7.86
C LYS A 40 -68.69 8.80 8.78
N PRO A 41 -69.56 7.88 8.31
CA PRO A 41 -69.99 6.74 9.11
C PRO A 41 -68.81 5.84 9.50
N ALA A 42 -68.93 5.17 10.66
CA ALA A 42 -67.96 4.19 11.11
C ALA A 42 -67.84 3.06 10.09
N VAL A 43 -66.61 2.58 9.86
CA VAL A 43 -66.36 1.48 8.93
C VAL A 43 -66.21 0.20 9.75
N LEU A 44 -66.92 -0.84 9.33
CA LEU A 44 -66.75 -2.20 9.82
C LEU A 44 -65.57 -2.81 9.08
N TYR A 45 -64.61 -3.36 9.82
CA TYR A 45 -63.43 -4.03 9.26
C TYR A 45 -63.11 -5.26 10.09
N SER A 46 -62.81 -6.39 9.44
CA SER A 46 -62.24 -7.55 10.11
C SER A 46 -60.72 -7.47 10.01
N LEU A 47 -60.03 -7.59 11.14
CA LEU A 47 -58.56 -7.72 11.12
C LEU A 47 -58.17 -9.01 10.40
N ASP A 48 -58.88 -10.09 10.70
CA ASP A 48 -58.59 -11.43 10.18
C ASP A 48 -58.79 -11.48 8.64
N ALA A 49 -59.85 -10.87 8.12
CA ALA A 49 -60.09 -10.83 6.67
C ALA A 49 -59.09 -9.94 5.92
N CYS A 50 -58.64 -8.83 6.52
CA CYS A 50 -57.59 -7.99 5.92
C CYS A 50 -56.22 -8.67 5.97
N GLU A 51 -55.93 -9.43 7.03
CA GLU A 51 -54.72 -10.27 7.11
C GLU A 51 -54.77 -11.37 6.05
N GLU A 52 -55.91 -12.04 5.88
CA GLU A 52 -56.10 -13.08 4.87
C GLU A 52 -56.03 -12.52 3.44
N ASP A 53 -56.68 -11.40 3.13
CA ASP A 53 -56.59 -10.76 1.81
C ASP A 53 -55.15 -10.34 1.46
N MET A 54 -54.41 -9.80 2.44
CA MET A 54 -53.00 -9.42 2.23
C MET A 54 -52.09 -10.64 2.06
N VAL A 55 -52.29 -11.69 2.86
CA VAL A 55 -51.56 -12.96 2.75
C VAL A 55 -51.86 -13.63 1.41
N HIS A 56 -53.13 -13.68 0.98
CA HIS A 56 -53.54 -14.20 -0.32
C HIS A 56 -52.97 -13.40 -1.49
N SER A 57 -52.85 -12.07 -1.38
CA SER A 57 -52.24 -11.23 -2.43
C SER A 57 -50.73 -11.45 -2.63
N GLY A 58 -50.05 -12.08 -1.66
CA GLY A 58 -48.62 -12.36 -1.69
C GLY A 58 -48.25 -13.80 -2.11
N ILE A 59 -49.23 -14.68 -2.31
CA ILE A 59 -49.03 -16.09 -2.66
C ILE A 59 -49.31 -16.28 -4.15
N THR A 60 -48.32 -16.73 -4.92
CA THR A 60 -48.46 -16.89 -6.37
C THR A 60 -48.97 -18.25 -6.85
N SER A 61 -49.11 -19.27 -6.00
CA SER A 61 -49.87 -20.52 -6.28
C SER A 61 -49.74 -21.55 -5.13
N ASP A 62 -50.81 -22.34 -4.94
CA ASP A 62 -50.96 -23.63 -4.21
C ASP A 62 -50.66 -23.71 -2.69
N ASP A 63 -51.66 -23.29 -1.90
CA ASP A 63 -52.33 -23.97 -0.76
C ASP A 63 -51.62 -24.87 0.27
N ASN A 64 -50.29 -24.87 0.43
CA ASN A 64 -49.65 -25.59 1.56
C ASN A 64 -48.86 -24.72 2.57
N ASP A 65 -48.83 -23.40 2.41
CA ASP A 65 -47.99 -22.51 3.25
C ASP A 65 -48.73 -21.32 3.91
N MET A 66 -50.06 -21.34 3.97
CA MET A 66 -50.87 -20.23 4.52
C MET A 66 -50.51 -19.86 5.96
N ASP A 67 -50.29 -20.84 6.85
CA ASP A 67 -49.93 -20.58 8.25
C ASP A 67 -48.50 -20.03 8.40
N ASN A 68 -47.57 -20.50 7.57
CA ASN A 68 -46.21 -19.97 7.50
C ASN A 68 -46.23 -18.52 7.00
N MET A 69 -47.04 -18.21 5.99
CA MET A 69 -47.18 -16.85 5.45
C MET A 69 -47.87 -15.90 6.44
N LYS A 70 -48.90 -16.37 7.18
CA LYS A 70 -49.50 -15.61 8.30
C LYS A 70 -48.45 -15.29 9.37
N THR A 71 -47.57 -16.24 9.70
CA THR A 71 -46.48 -16.05 10.67
C THR A 71 -45.43 -15.05 10.17
N ILE A 72 -45.03 -15.14 8.90
CA ILE A 72 -44.11 -14.18 8.27
C ILE A 72 -44.71 -12.77 8.27
N PHE A 73 -45.99 -12.65 7.93
CA PHE A 73 -46.68 -11.36 7.90
C PHE A 73 -46.73 -10.70 9.29
N LYS A 74 -47.10 -11.47 10.33
CA LYS A 74 -47.09 -11.00 11.73
C LYS A 74 -45.68 -10.58 12.17
N THR A 75 -44.67 -11.37 11.83
CA THR A 75 -43.26 -11.04 12.10
C THR A 75 -42.86 -9.73 11.41
N ALA A 76 -43.23 -9.55 10.14
CA ALA A 76 -42.98 -8.32 9.40
C ALA A 76 -43.68 -7.10 10.04
N GLN A 77 -44.89 -7.25 10.58
CA GLN A 77 -45.56 -6.18 11.30
C GLN A 77 -44.82 -5.78 12.58
N ILE A 78 -44.31 -6.75 13.35
CA ILE A 78 -43.49 -6.50 14.55
C ILE A 78 -42.25 -5.70 14.16
N ILE A 79 -41.49 -6.17 13.17
CA ILE A 79 -40.27 -5.49 12.72
C ILE A 79 -40.57 -4.09 12.17
N ARG A 80 -41.64 -3.93 11.38
CA ARG A 80 -42.07 -2.62 10.87
C ARG A 80 -42.41 -1.65 12.00
N LYS A 81 -43.00 -2.14 13.09
CA LYS A 81 -43.28 -1.34 14.29
C LYS A 81 -41.98 -0.95 15.01
N SER A 82 -41.07 -1.89 15.25
CA SER A 82 -39.76 -1.61 15.83
C SER A 82 -39.01 -0.54 15.02
N ILE A 83 -39.00 -0.64 13.69
CA ILE A 83 -38.38 0.36 12.80
C ILE A 83 -39.09 1.73 12.84
N ALA A 84 -40.41 1.76 13.03
CA ALA A 84 -41.19 2.99 13.09
C ALA A 84 -40.93 3.74 14.41
N ASP A 85 -40.82 2.99 15.51
CA ASP A 85 -40.65 3.50 16.87
C ASP A 85 -39.18 3.82 17.19
N PHE A 86 -38.24 3.20 16.47
CA PHE A 86 -36.81 3.45 16.64
C PHE A 86 -36.44 4.90 16.33
N LYS A 87 -36.02 5.61 17.37
CA LYS A 87 -35.47 6.96 17.29
C LYS A 87 -34.05 6.91 17.84
N LYS A 88 -33.07 7.05 16.95
CA LYS A 88 -31.70 7.34 17.37
C LYS A 88 -31.44 8.81 17.15
N GLU A 89 -30.96 9.49 18.19
CA GLU A 89 -30.43 10.83 18.03
C GLU A 89 -29.22 10.75 17.10
N LYS A 90 -29.29 11.49 15.99
CA LYS A 90 -28.12 11.67 15.15
C LYS A 90 -27.33 12.83 15.73
N PRO A 91 -26.02 12.69 15.92
CA PRO A 91 -25.19 13.84 16.26
C PRO A 91 -25.42 14.92 15.20
N ALA A 92 -25.90 16.09 15.64
CA ALA A 92 -25.98 17.23 14.76
C ALA A 92 -24.57 17.53 14.25
N ASN A 93 -24.44 17.80 12.95
CA ASN A 93 -23.21 18.25 12.31
C ASN A 93 -22.05 17.23 12.21
N VAL A 94 -22.34 15.93 12.21
CA VAL A 94 -21.36 14.87 11.89
C VAL A 94 -21.90 14.00 10.77
N ILE A 95 -21.03 13.51 9.87
CA ILE A 95 -21.39 12.47 8.90
C ILE A 95 -21.11 11.10 9.55
N PRO A 96 -22.13 10.35 9.99
CA PRO A 96 -21.91 9.02 10.53
C PRO A 96 -21.50 8.11 9.39
N VAL A 97 -20.26 7.62 9.38
CA VAL A 97 -19.77 6.60 8.43
C VAL A 97 -19.36 5.31 9.11
N SER A 98 -19.45 5.26 10.44
CA SER A 98 -19.35 4.07 11.27
C SER A 98 -20.66 3.82 12.00
N SER A 99 -20.95 2.56 12.30
CA SER A 99 -22.13 2.17 13.07
C SER A 99 -21.91 0.90 13.89
N ASN A 100 -22.64 0.79 15.00
CA ASN A 100 -22.66 -0.38 15.87
C ASN A 100 -24.01 -1.11 15.80
N THR A 101 -24.12 -2.27 16.45
CA THR A 101 -25.36 -3.06 16.51
C THR A 101 -26.52 -2.30 17.18
N ASN A 102 -26.22 -1.35 18.06
CA ASN A 102 -27.20 -0.47 18.71
C ASN A 102 -27.77 0.63 17.79
N ASP A 103 -27.30 0.70 16.54
CA ASP A 103 -27.68 1.74 15.58
C ASP A 103 -28.88 1.33 14.72
N VAL A 104 -29.36 0.11 14.94
CA VAL A 104 -30.53 -0.48 14.33
C VAL A 104 -31.42 -1.09 15.43
N PRO A 105 -32.73 -1.28 15.20
CA PRO A 105 -33.57 -2.00 16.15
C PRO A 105 -33.03 -3.42 16.41
N SER A 106 -32.98 -3.84 17.67
CA SER A 106 -32.44 -5.14 18.07
C SER A 106 -33.22 -6.29 17.44
N GLU A 107 -34.54 -6.16 17.29
CA GLU A 107 -35.38 -7.19 16.67
C GLU A 107 -35.06 -7.34 15.19
N LEU A 108 -34.82 -6.23 14.48
CA LEU A 108 -34.41 -6.25 13.08
C LEU A 108 -33.05 -6.92 12.92
N TYR A 109 -32.06 -6.49 13.71
CA TYR A 109 -30.73 -7.06 13.67
C TYR A 109 -30.75 -8.58 13.94
N THR A 110 -31.47 -8.99 14.97
CA THR A 110 -31.57 -10.40 15.38
C THR A 110 -32.24 -11.24 14.29
N MET A 111 -33.35 -10.75 13.71
CA MET A 111 -34.02 -11.44 12.60
C MET A 111 -33.10 -11.62 11.40
N ILE A 112 -32.39 -10.56 10.98
CA ILE A 112 -31.45 -10.65 9.84
C ILE A 112 -30.29 -11.59 10.15
N ARG A 113 -29.76 -11.55 11.38
CA ARG A 113 -28.72 -12.48 11.80
C ARG A 113 -29.22 -13.93 11.72
N TRP A 114 -30.42 -14.23 12.21
CA TRP A 114 -31.01 -15.58 12.09
C TRP A 114 -31.28 -16.00 10.65
N ILE A 115 -31.65 -15.08 9.76
CA ILE A 115 -31.79 -15.38 8.33
C ILE A 115 -30.43 -15.77 7.72
N ILE A 116 -29.35 -15.10 8.12
CA ILE A 116 -28.00 -15.37 7.59
C ILE A 116 -27.40 -16.65 8.19
N THR A 117 -27.57 -16.90 9.49
CA THR A 117 -26.90 -18.00 10.20
C THR A 117 -27.74 -19.24 10.38
N GLY A 118 -29.07 -19.15 10.18
CA GLY A 118 -30.00 -20.15 10.68
C GLY A 118 -30.02 -20.24 12.22
N PRO A 119 -30.58 -21.31 12.78
CA PRO A 119 -30.76 -21.51 14.22
C PRO A 119 -29.47 -21.94 14.95
N VAL A 120 -28.32 -21.45 14.50
CA VAL A 120 -27.00 -21.76 15.10
C VAL A 120 -26.71 -20.74 16.20
N GLY A 121 -26.55 -21.22 17.43
CA GLY A 121 -26.34 -20.39 18.62
C GLY A 121 -24.96 -19.71 18.65
N GLU A 122 -23.89 -20.47 18.44
CA GLU A 122 -22.50 -20.00 18.49
C GLU A 122 -21.73 -20.44 17.24
N LEU A 123 -20.90 -19.54 16.72
CA LEU A 123 -20.00 -19.81 15.58
C LEU A 123 -18.62 -20.17 16.13
N GLU A 124 -17.95 -21.14 15.49
CA GLU A 124 -16.67 -21.70 15.94
C GLU A 124 -15.52 -20.68 16.12
N THR A 125 -15.57 -19.51 15.46
CA THR A 125 -14.49 -18.52 15.53
C THR A 125 -15.02 -17.08 15.57
N GLY A 126 -14.34 -16.22 16.35
CA GLY A 126 -14.67 -14.78 16.43
C GLY A 126 -14.60 -14.05 15.09
N THR A 127 -13.73 -14.50 14.17
CA THR A 127 -13.64 -13.95 12.80
C THR A 127 -14.92 -14.19 12.01
N ARG A 128 -15.46 -15.42 12.03
CA ARG A 128 -16.73 -15.74 11.34
C ARG A 128 -17.88 -14.95 11.94
N THR A 129 -17.94 -14.83 13.26
CA THR A 129 -18.92 -13.98 13.96
C THR A 129 -18.84 -12.54 13.48
N SER A 130 -17.65 -11.94 13.41
CA SER A 130 -17.47 -10.57 12.93
C SER A 130 -17.90 -10.36 11.47
N VAL A 131 -17.73 -11.36 10.59
CA VAL A 131 -18.16 -11.29 9.19
C VAL A 131 -19.69 -11.26 9.13
N ILE A 132 -20.35 -12.15 9.87
CA ILE A 132 -21.81 -12.23 9.94
C ILE A 132 -22.40 -10.97 10.56
N ASP A 133 -21.84 -10.48 11.66
CA ASP A 133 -22.34 -9.28 12.34
C ASP A 133 -22.26 -8.05 11.42
N ARG A 134 -21.17 -7.90 10.65
CA ARG A 134 -21.04 -6.83 9.64
C ARG A 134 -22.07 -6.94 8.52
N MET A 135 -22.32 -8.15 8.01
CA MET A 135 -23.35 -8.39 6.98
C MET A 135 -24.75 -8.09 7.53
N ALA A 136 -25.08 -8.61 8.71
CA ALA A 136 -26.37 -8.40 9.35
C ALA A 136 -26.63 -6.92 9.63
N LEU A 137 -25.61 -6.20 10.12
CA LEU A 137 -25.68 -4.77 10.37
C LEU A 137 -25.88 -3.97 9.06
N GLY A 138 -25.15 -4.30 8.00
CA GLY A 138 -25.28 -3.64 6.70
C GLY A 138 -26.67 -3.82 6.09
N VAL A 139 -27.20 -5.05 6.12
CA VAL A 139 -28.56 -5.34 5.63
C VAL A 139 -29.62 -4.63 6.47
N SER A 140 -29.49 -4.66 7.80
CA SER A 140 -30.42 -3.99 8.72
C SER A 140 -30.48 -2.47 8.46
N GLN A 141 -29.34 -1.84 8.21
CA GLN A 141 -29.28 -0.43 7.86
C GLN A 141 -29.92 -0.12 6.50
N ASN A 142 -29.72 -0.97 5.49
CA ASN A 142 -30.39 -0.81 4.20
C ASN A 142 -31.91 -0.93 4.33
N ILE A 143 -32.42 -1.88 5.12
CA ILE A 143 -33.85 -2.02 5.42
C ILE A 143 -34.37 -0.76 6.13
N LEU A 144 -33.61 -0.22 7.10
CA LEU A 144 -33.95 1.00 7.81
C LEU A 144 -34.09 2.21 6.87
N TYR A 145 -33.18 2.34 5.89
CA TYR A 145 -33.22 3.39 4.86
C TYR A 145 -34.37 3.17 3.86
N GLY A 146 -34.60 1.92 3.47
CA GLY A 146 -35.65 1.49 2.55
C GLY A 146 -37.06 1.65 3.14
N PHE A 147 -37.21 1.70 4.47
CA PHE A 147 -38.49 1.80 5.15
C PHE A 147 -39.38 2.94 4.63
N LYS A 148 -40.67 2.64 4.47
CA LYS A 148 -41.71 3.60 4.10
C LYS A 148 -42.84 3.53 5.13
N SER A 149 -43.17 4.70 5.69
CA SER A 149 -44.31 4.84 6.60
C SER A 149 -45.62 4.51 5.88
N ASN A 150 -46.64 4.07 6.62
CA ASN A 150 -47.95 3.79 6.04
C ASN A 150 -48.56 5.01 5.33
N LYS A 151 -48.22 6.23 5.77
CA LYS A 151 -48.61 7.47 5.10
C LYS A 151 -47.94 7.63 3.73
N GLN A 152 -46.67 7.26 3.61
CA GLN A 152 -45.95 7.31 2.34
C GLN A 152 -46.49 6.27 1.37
N VAL A 153 -46.67 5.01 1.82
CA VAL A 153 -47.17 3.91 0.96
C VAL A 153 -48.58 4.18 0.46
N LYS A 154 -49.48 4.70 1.32
CA LYS A 154 -50.86 5.04 0.94
C LYS A 154 -51.00 6.39 0.25
N GLY A 155 -49.92 7.17 0.16
CA GLY A 155 -49.93 8.50 -0.44
C GLY A 155 -50.04 8.40 -1.95
N LYS A 156 -50.98 9.14 -2.56
CA LYS A 156 -51.01 9.26 -4.02
C LYS A 156 -49.85 10.16 -4.47
N PRO A 157 -48.99 9.69 -5.41
CA PRO A 157 -47.93 10.51 -5.95
C PRO A 157 -48.53 11.69 -6.73
N SER A 158 -47.78 12.79 -6.85
CA SER A 158 -48.22 13.95 -7.63
C SER A 158 -48.14 13.73 -9.14
N ARG A 159 -47.32 12.77 -9.59
CA ARG A 159 -47.11 12.31 -10.97
C ARG A 159 -46.63 10.86 -10.94
N ASP A 160 -46.85 10.08 -12.00
CA ASP A 160 -46.48 8.65 -12.05
C ASP A 160 -44.97 8.41 -11.89
N SER A 161 -44.14 9.36 -12.31
CA SER A 161 -42.69 9.31 -12.16
C SER A 161 -42.17 9.80 -10.80
N ALA A 162 -43.04 10.13 -9.85
CA ALA A 162 -42.63 10.72 -8.57
C ALA A 162 -42.13 9.65 -7.60
N ASN A 163 -40.84 9.71 -7.25
CA ASN A 163 -40.24 8.84 -6.24
C ASN A 163 -40.77 9.14 -4.83
N PHE A 164 -40.77 8.12 -3.96
CA PHE A 164 -41.03 8.33 -2.54
C PHE A 164 -40.04 9.34 -1.97
N ARG A 165 -40.53 10.35 -1.25
CA ARG A 165 -39.64 11.28 -0.54
C ARG A 165 -38.80 10.51 0.48
N HIS A 166 -37.49 10.53 0.30
CA HIS A 166 -36.54 10.02 1.29
C HIS A 166 -36.56 10.92 2.52
N GLN A 167 -36.60 10.32 3.71
CA GLN A 167 -36.44 11.08 4.95
C GLN A 167 -34.95 11.14 5.27
N HIS A 168 -34.34 12.33 5.23
CA HIS A 168 -32.95 12.53 5.70
C HIS A 168 -32.75 12.01 7.13
N ALA A 169 -33.80 12.01 7.94
CA ALA A 169 -33.84 11.39 9.27
C ALA A 169 -33.49 9.88 9.29
N ARG A 170 -33.51 9.18 8.15
CA ARG A 170 -33.15 7.75 8.04
C ARG A 170 -31.84 7.49 7.28
N GLU A 171 -31.10 8.52 6.87
CA GLU A 171 -29.73 8.37 6.36
C GLU A 171 -28.79 7.82 7.46
N ASN A 172 -28.25 6.63 7.28
CA ASN A 172 -27.38 5.96 8.26
C ASN A 172 -25.96 5.76 7.69
N ALA A 173 -25.07 5.18 8.50
CA ALA A 173 -23.68 4.98 8.13
C ALA A 173 -23.50 4.17 6.86
N GLN A 174 -24.32 3.13 6.66
CA GLN A 174 -24.29 2.31 5.46
C GLN A 174 -24.45 3.14 4.18
N VAL A 175 -25.55 3.90 4.09
CA VAL A 175 -25.93 4.58 2.84
C VAL A 175 -25.14 5.86 2.57
N LEU A 176 -24.64 6.51 3.63
CA LEU A 176 -23.78 7.69 3.54
C LEU A 176 -22.33 7.29 3.25
N GLY A 177 -21.79 6.36 4.02
CA GLY A 177 -20.42 5.87 3.88
C GLY A 177 -20.20 5.21 2.52
N LEU A 178 -21.11 4.34 2.06
CA LEU A 178 -21.00 3.72 0.74
C LEU A 178 -21.00 4.75 -0.39
N ALA A 179 -21.89 5.75 -0.31
CA ALA A 179 -21.97 6.81 -1.30
C ALA A 179 -20.69 7.65 -1.37
N LEU A 180 -20.18 8.09 -0.22
CA LEU A 180 -18.97 8.91 -0.13
C LEU A 180 -17.74 8.11 -0.56
N THR A 181 -17.61 6.85 -0.13
CA THR A 181 -16.50 5.98 -0.50
C THR A 181 -16.47 5.68 -2.01
N VAL A 182 -17.59 5.25 -2.59
CA VAL A 182 -17.66 4.92 -4.02
C VAL A 182 -17.43 6.17 -4.87
N HIS A 183 -18.03 7.29 -4.49
CA HIS A 183 -17.81 8.55 -5.19
C HIS A 183 -16.37 9.03 -5.06
N HIS A 184 -15.76 8.91 -3.87
CA HIS A 184 -14.35 9.24 -3.64
C HIS A 184 -13.41 8.43 -4.53
N ASP A 185 -13.61 7.11 -4.56
CA ASP A 185 -12.73 6.18 -5.25
C ASP A 185 -12.88 6.23 -6.78
N THR A 186 -14.10 6.42 -7.30
CA THR A 186 -14.42 6.23 -8.73
C THR A 186 -14.89 7.50 -9.45
N ARG A 187 -15.48 8.46 -8.72
CA ARG A 187 -16.17 9.64 -9.27
C ARG A 187 -17.25 9.31 -10.33
N ASN A 188 -17.72 8.07 -10.38
CA ASN A 188 -18.62 7.60 -11.44
C ASN A 188 -20.11 7.83 -11.07
N LYS A 189 -20.74 8.79 -11.75
CA LYS A 189 -22.16 9.13 -11.55
C LYS A 189 -23.10 7.98 -11.90
N THR A 190 -22.83 7.23 -12.96
CA THR A 190 -23.67 6.10 -13.39
C THR A 190 -23.64 4.97 -12.37
N LEU A 191 -22.45 4.63 -11.85
CA LEU A 191 -22.29 3.64 -10.79
C LEU A 191 -23.05 4.05 -9.52
N MET A 192 -22.93 5.31 -9.11
CA MET A 192 -23.69 5.87 -8.00
C MET A 192 -25.21 5.83 -8.25
N GLY A 193 -25.64 6.14 -9.48
CA GLY A 193 -27.03 6.03 -9.90
C GLY A 193 -27.56 4.60 -9.76
N LEU A 194 -26.80 3.60 -10.23
CA LEU A 194 -27.15 2.19 -10.11
C LEU A 194 -27.35 1.78 -8.64
N LEU A 195 -26.39 2.10 -7.77
CA LEU A 195 -26.47 1.77 -6.34
C LEU A 195 -27.65 2.49 -5.65
N ASN A 196 -27.88 3.76 -5.98
CA ASN A 196 -28.98 4.53 -5.43
C ASN A 196 -30.35 4.00 -5.87
N THR A 197 -30.53 3.62 -7.14
CA THR A 197 -31.81 3.08 -7.65
C THR A 197 -32.23 1.79 -6.95
N GLN A 198 -31.27 1.01 -6.44
CA GLN A 198 -31.51 -0.21 -5.67
C GLN A 198 -31.60 0.04 -4.15
N GLY A 199 -31.46 1.29 -3.70
CA GLY A 199 -31.60 1.69 -2.30
C GLY A 199 -30.36 1.44 -1.43
N TYR A 200 -29.19 1.18 -2.02
CA TYR A 200 -27.96 0.90 -1.26
C TYR A 200 -27.21 2.14 -0.79
N CYS A 201 -27.42 3.28 -1.42
CA CYS A 201 -26.74 4.52 -1.06
C CYS A 201 -27.60 5.75 -1.35
N VAL A 202 -27.20 6.91 -0.82
CA VAL A 202 -27.83 8.19 -1.17
C VAL A 202 -27.55 8.58 -2.63
N SER A 203 -28.34 9.50 -3.17
CA SER A 203 -28.21 9.94 -4.57
C SER A 203 -26.90 10.71 -4.79
N TYR A 204 -26.43 10.73 -6.04
CA TYR A 204 -25.25 11.51 -6.46
C TYR A 204 -25.33 12.98 -6.01
N ASP A 205 -26.48 13.63 -6.20
CA ASP A 205 -26.67 15.03 -5.81
C ASP A 205 -26.58 15.21 -4.28
N ARG A 206 -27.12 14.25 -3.50
CA ARG A 206 -26.99 14.27 -2.04
C ARG A 206 -25.54 14.07 -1.62
N THR A 207 -24.79 13.20 -2.28
CA THR A 207 -23.35 13.02 -2.05
C THR A 207 -22.57 14.30 -2.32
N GLN A 208 -22.86 14.98 -3.43
CA GLN A 208 -22.21 16.27 -3.75
C GLN A 208 -22.51 17.35 -2.71
N LEU A 209 -23.72 17.39 -2.14
CA LEU A 209 -24.05 18.30 -1.05
C LEU A 209 -23.25 18.00 0.22
N LEU A 210 -23.06 16.71 0.55
CA LEU A 210 -22.22 16.31 1.69
C LEU A 210 -20.76 16.71 1.48
N GLU A 211 -20.22 16.55 0.28
CA GLU A 211 -18.87 17.03 -0.05
C GLU A 211 -18.74 18.55 0.06
N THR A 212 -19.75 19.29 -0.38
CA THR A 212 -19.79 20.75 -0.22
C THR A 212 -19.81 21.16 1.24
N ALA A 213 -20.63 20.49 2.07
CA ALA A 213 -20.69 20.73 3.51
C ALA A 213 -19.34 20.43 4.19
N LEU A 214 -18.68 19.35 3.78
CA LEU A 214 -17.36 18.97 4.26
C LEU A 214 -16.28 19.99 3.87
N ALA A 215 -16.26 20.42 2.61
CA ALA A 215 -15.36 21.47 2.14
C ALA A 215 -15.56 22.77 2.93
N ASN A 216 -16.81 23.17 3.22
CA ASN A 216 -17.10 24.34 4.03
C ASN A 216 -16.64 24.19 5.49
N ALA A 217 -16.73 22.98 6.06
CA ALA A 217 -16.23 22.70 7.41
C ALA A 217 -14.69 22.81 7.47
N VAL A 218 -13.99 22.32 6.44
CA VAL A 218 -12.54 22.50 6.28
C VAL A 218 -12.19 23.99 6.19
N VAL A 219 -12.93 24.77 5.38
CA VAL A 219 -12.74 26.24 5.30
C VAL A 219 -12.95 26.90 6.67
N GLU A 220 -14.00 26.52 7.41
CA GLU A 220 -14.26 27.09 8.74
C GLU A 220 -13.13 26.78 9.73
N ASN A 221 -12.57 25.56 9.68
CA ASN A 221 -11.41 25.18 10.48
C ASN A 221 -10.21 26.10 10.22
N THR A 222 -9.95 26.50 8.96
CA THR A 222 -8.81 27.38 8.64
C THR A 222 -8.88 28.75 9.32
N LYS A 223 -10.08 29.25 9.66
CA LYS A 223 -10.25 30.55 10.33
C LYS A 223 -9.67 30.55 11.74
N GLN A 224 -9.54 29.38 12.37
CA GLN A 224 -9.02 29.26 13.73
C GLN A 224 -7.51 29.55 13.80
N VAL A 225 -6.78 29.32 12.70
CA VAL A 225 -5.32 29.44 12.64
C VAL A 225 -4.91 30.21 11.38
N GLN A 226 -5.37 31.45 11.24
CA GLN A 226 -4.93 32.40 10.20
C GLN A 226 -4.88 31.82 8.77
N GLY A 227 -5.84 30.98 8.39
CA GLY A 227 -5.92 30.38 7.04
C GLY A 227 -5.25 29.02 6.89
N LEU A 228 -4.63 28.48 7.95
CA LEU A 228 -4.03 27.14 7.96
C LEU A 228 -5.06 26.08 8.40
N TYR A 229 -5.20 25.03 7.59
CA TYR A 229 -5.99 23.86 7.98
C TYR A 229 -5.22 23.01 9.00
N VAL A 230 -5.85 22.72 10.13
CA VAL A 230 -5.30 21.83 11.16
C VAL A 230 -6.14 20.55 11.22
N PRO A 231 -5.58 19.41 10.77
CA PRO A 231 -6.29 18.13 10.84
C PRO A 231 -6.76 17.80 12.26
N PRO A 232 -8.05 17.43 12.47
CA PRO A 232 -8.61 17.20 13.81
C PRO A 232 -7.93 16.12 14.65
N PHE A 233 -7.23 15.19 14.01
CA PHE A 233 -6.53 14.10 14.70
C PHE A 233 -5.22 14.54 15.34
N LEU A 234 -4.69 15.72 14.98
CA LEU A 234 -3.43 16.21 15.54
C LEU A 234 -3.58 16.60 17.00
N LYS A 235 -2.66 16.11 17.83
CA LYS A 235 -2.56 16.40 19.26
C LYS A 235 -1.28 17.16 19.59
N LYS A 236 -1.35 18.00 20.63
CA LYS A 236 -0.18 18.72 21.19
C LYS A 236 0.76 17.74 21.90
N GLY A 237 2.05 18.09 21.93
CA GLY A 237 3.07 17.37 22.70
C GLY A 237 3.59 16.07 22.05
N THR A 238 3.06 15.66 20.89
CA THR A 238 3.51 14.45 20.19
C THR A 238 4.12 14.76 18.83
N PHE A 239 5.24 14.12 18.51
CA PHE A 239 5.98 14.31 17.26
C PHE A 239 5.10 14.16 16.01
N VAL A 240 5.31 15.06 15.03
CA VAL A 240 4.59 15.11 13.76
C VAL A 240 5.63 15.25 12.66
N PHE A 241 5.48 14.48 11.58
CA PHE A 241 6.29 14.62 10.39
C PHE A 241 5.42 14.65 9.12
N PHE A 242 6.03 15.07 8.02
CA PHE A 242 5.32 15.35 6.78
C PHE A 242 5.94 14.64 5.58
N THR A 243 5.13 14.42 4.56
CA THR A 243 5.60 14.07 3.21
C THR A 243 4.90 14.96 2.20
N ALA A 244 5.65 15.47 1.23
CA ALA A 244 5.11 16.22 0.11
C ALA A 244 5.39 15.48 -1.21
N ASP A 245 4.37 15.40 -2.06
CA ASP A 245 4.41 14.62 -3.29
C ASP A 245 3.59 15.32 -4.39
N ASN A 246 3.92 15.06 -5.66
CA ASN A 246 3.10 15.52 -6.78
C ASN A 246 1.81 14.70 -6.87
N THR A 247 0.72 15.39 -7.22
CA THR A 247 -0.52 14.73 -7.61
C THR A 247 -0.96 15.20 -8.97
N ASP A 248 -0.87 14.28 -9.92
CA ASP A 248 -1.26 14.52 -11.29
C ASP A 248 -2.56 13.76 -11.59
N PHE A 249 -3.45 14.43 -12.30
CA PHE A 249 -4.73 13.88 -12.73
C PHE A 249 -4.90 14.02 -14.24
N ALA A 250 -5.54 13.01 -14.85
CA ALA A 250 -5.82 12.96 -16.29
C ALA A 250 -4.56 13.02 -17.17
N GLU A 251 -3.50 12.29 -16.80
CA GLU A 251 -2.23 12.22 -17.56
C GLU A 251 -2.41 11.61 -18.95
N ASP A 252 -3.32 10.65 -19.10
CA ASP A 252 -3.58 9.91 -20.35
C ASP A 252 -4.53 10.67 -21.30
N THR A 253 -4.16 11.89 -21.68
CA THR A 253 -4.86 12.66 -22.71
C THR A 253 -4.12 12.55 -24.05
N ALA A 254 -4.86 12.32 -25.14
CA ALA A 254 -4.28 12.08 -26.46
C ALA A 254 -3.42 13.26 -26.97
N ASP A 255 -3.67 14.48 -26.49
CA ASP A 255 -2.94 15.70 -26.83
C ASP A 255 -2.05 16.23 -25.69
N GLY A 256 -2.03 15.55 -24.53
CA GLY A 256 -1.31 16.00 -23.34
C GLY A 256 -1.88 17.28 -22.69
N LYS A 257 -3.08 17.73 -23.08
CA LYS A 257 -3.73 18.94 -22.53
C LYS A 257 -4.84 18.60 -21.55
N GLY A 258 -5.16 19.56 -20.67
CA GLY A 258 -6.22 19.36 -19.66
C GLY A 258 -5.80 18.47 -18.49
N THR A 259 -4.50 18.19 -18.35
CA THR A 259 -3.91 17.61 -17.14
C THR A 259 -4.10 18.57 -15.97
N THR A 260 -4.35 18.02 -14.78
CA THR A 260 -4.38 18.83 -13.55
C THR A 260 -3.21 18.40 -12.69
N HIS A 261 -2.28 19.33 -12.50
CA HIS A 261 -1.14 19.16 -11.60
C HIS A 261 -1.48 19.79 -10.24
N GLY A 262 -1.15 19.09 -9.16
CA GLY A 262 -1.32 19.56 -7.81
C GLY A 262 -0.22 19.03 -6.89
N THR A 263 -0.24 19.48 -5.65
CA THR A 263 0.69 19.04 -4.61
C THR A 263 -0.07 18.53 -3.39
N ILE A 264 0.29 17.35 -2.92
CA ILE A 264 -0.26 16.74 -1.69
C ILE A 264 0.75 16.89 -0.57
N VAL A 265 0.26 17.26 0.62
CA VAL A 265 1.02 17.20 1.86
C VAL A 265 0.31 16.23 2.80
N ALA A 266 0.95 15.11 3.11
CA ALA A 266 0.47 14.16 4.12
C ALA A 266 1.09 14.46 5.49
N VAL A 267 0.29 14.27 6.52
CA VAL A 267 0.60 14.57 7.93
C VAL A 267 0.51 13.28 8.72
N TYR A 268 1.52 13.01 9.55
CA TYR A 268 1.64 11.77 10.29
C TYR A 268 1.86 12.03 11.78
N GLN A 269 1.11 11.32 12.63
CA GLN A 269 1.27 11.32 14.08
C GLN A 269 0.91 9.94 14.64
N LYS A 270 1.56 9.48 15.70
CA LYS A 270 1.22 8.20 16.36
C LYS A 270 -0.21 8.23 16.91
N ALA A 271 -0.97 7.13 16.76
CA ALA A 271 -2.38 7.08 17.16
C ALA A 271 -2.59 7.16 18.69
N ASP A 272 -1.65 6.61 19.45
CA ASP A 272 -1.60 6.62 20.91
C ASP A 272 -0.96 7.90 21.48
N ALA A 273 -0.79 8.93 20.64
CA ALA A 273 -0.28 10.24 21.03
C ALA A 273 -0.96 10.76 22.31
N PRO A 274 -0.21 10.97 23.41
CA PRO A 274 -0.71 11.69 24.56
C PRO A 274 -0.89 13.17 24.21
N GLY A 275 -1.92 13.81 24.74
CA GLY A 275 -2.17 15.24 24.59
C GLY A 275 -3.56 15.61 24.08
N GLU A 276 -3.86 16.90 24.19
CA GLU A 276 -5.13 17.47 23.74
C GLU A 276 -5.11 17.73 22.22
N PRO A 277 -6.26 17.58 21.53
CA PRO A 277 -6.38 17.98 20.12
C PRO A 277 -5.98 19.44 19.91
N ILE A 278 -5.25 19.72 18.82
CA ILE A 278 -4.86 21.08 18.45
C ILE A 278 -6.07 21.87 17.94
N ALA A 279 -6.94 21.20 17.18
CA ALA A 279 -8.15 21.77 16.60
C ALA A 279 -9.38 20.96 17.04
N PRO A 280 -10.55 21.61 17.20
CA PRO A 280 -11.80 20.93 17.47
C PRO A 280 -12.23 20.06 16.28
N PRO A 281 -13.10 19.06 16.51
CA PRO A 281 -13.70 18.27 15.44
C PRO A 281 -14.43 19.15 14.42
N LEU A 282 -14.42 18.72 13.16
CA LEU A 282 -15.13 19.43 12.09
C LEU A 282 -16.65 19.37 12.33
N THR A 283 -17.29 20.53 12.20
CA THR A 283 -18.74 20.68 12.31
C THR A 283 -19.34 20.83 10.92
N ILE A 284 -20.11 19.83 10.48
CA ILE A 284 -20.72 19.76 9.15
C ILE A 284 -22.02 20.56 9.12
N GLY A 285 -22.05 21.65 8.35
CA GLY A 285 -23.25 22.49 8.20
C GLY A 285 -24.20 22.06 7.07
N ASP A 286 -25.34 22.74 6.97
CA ASP A 286 -26.39 22.47 5.96
C ASP A 286 -26.23 23.28 4.65
N ALA A 287 -25.08 23.92 4.46
CA ALA A 287 -24.81 24.76 3.31
C ALA A 287 -24.85 23.96 1.99
N LYS A 288 -25.62 24.46 1.01
CA LYS A 288 -25.81 23.82 -0.31
C LYS A 288 -24.79 24.26 -1.36
N SER A 289 -24.08 25.35 -1.09
CA SER A 289 -23.05 25.94 -1.96
C SER A 289 -21.76 26.12 -1.16
N LEU A 290 -20.64 26.21 -1.88
CA LEU A 290 -19.36 26.56 -1.26
C LEU A 290 -19.45 27.98 -0.68
N SER A 291 -18.96 28.16 0.55
CA SER A 291 -18.97 29.45 1.25
C SER A 291 -17.91 30.42 0.74
N VAL A 292 -16.87 29.91 0.09
CA VAL A 292 -15.77 30.70 -0.48
C VAL A 292 -15.48 30.17 -1.88
N THR A 293 -15.44 31.04 -2.89
CA THR A 293 -14.99 30.73 -4.26
C THR A 293 -14.30 31.95 -4.88
N PRO A 294 -13.05 31.85 -5.37
CA PRO A 294 -12.13 30.72 -5.19
C PRO A 294 -11.46 30.72 -3.81
N TYR A 295 -11.42 29.57 -3.14
CA TYR A 295 -10.49 29.34 -2.02
C TYR A 295 -9.09 29.35 -2.61
N HIS A 296 -8.34 30.40 -2.31
CA HIS A 296 -6.94 30.51 -2.64
C HIS A 296 -6.17 30.25 -1.34
N VAL A 297 -5.46 29.12 -1.25
CA VAL A 297 -4.30 29.08 -0.35
C VAL A 297 -3.43 30.24 -0.81
N GLN A 298 -3.16 31.19 0.08
CA GLN A 298 -2.31 32.32 -0.28
C GLN A 298 -0.91 31.78 -0.59
N MET A 299 -0.63 31.61 -1.88
CA MET A 299 0.65 31.10 -2.34
C MET A 299 1.71 32.13 -1.98
N MET A 300 2.76 31.69 -1.31
CA MET A 300 3.90 32.57 -1.10
C MET A 300 4.70 32.68 -2.37
N HIS A 301 5.03 33.90 -2.74
CA HIS A 301 5.93 34.16 -3.84
C HIS A 301 7.36 33.78 -3.45
N CYS A 302 8.01 32.98 -4.30
CA CYS A 302 9.41 32.67 -4.19
C CYS A 302 10.05 32.68 -5.58
N ASP A 303 10.99 33.60 -5.78
CA ASP A 303 11.87 33.56 -6.94
C ASP A 303 12.80 32.35 -6.91
N LYS A 304 13.30 31.95 -8.08
CA LYS A 304 14.31 30.91 -8.20
C LYS A 304 15.54 31.29 -7.35
N PRO A 305 15.91 30.45 -6.37
CA PRO A 305 17.11 30.66 -5.57
C PRO A 305 18.36 30.77 -6.44
N LYS A 306 19.25 31.70 -6.11
CA LYS A 306 20.60 31.72 -6.68
C LYS A 306 21.42 30.63 -5.96
N PRO A 307 22.11 29.72 -6.68
CA PRO A 307 22.95 28.71 -6.05
C PRO A 307 24.01 29.39 -5.19
N GLN A 308 24.00 29.14 -3.88
CA GLN A 308 25.05 29.60 -2.99
C GLN A 308 26.09 28.49 -2.82
N PRO A 309 27.40 28.83 -2.76
CA PRO A 309 28.42 27.86 -2.39
C PRO A 309 28.17 27.43 -0.94
N ASN A 310 27.72 26.20 -0.76
CA ASN A 310 27.53 25.62 0.55
C ASN A 310 28.87 25.40 1.23
N LYS A 311 29.29 26.31 2.11
CA LYS A 311 30.27 25.97 3.15
C LYS A 311 29.52 25.35 4.31
N ARG A 312 29.41 24.02 4.33
CA ARG A 312 28.91 23.32 5.52
C ARG A 312 30.00 23.32 6.59
N THR A 313 29.63 23.67 7.81
CA THR A 313 30.45 23.57 9.02
C THR A 313 30.83 22.12 9.28
N LYS A 314 32.05 21.95 9.81
CA LYS A 314 32.74 20.67 9.94
C LYS A 314 31.96 19.65 10.78
N GLN A 315 32.21 18.39 10.44
CA GLN A 315 31.85 17.13 11.11
C GLN A 315 30.48 16.54 10.78
N PHE A 316 30.42 15.84 9.63
CA PHE A 316 29.79 14.52 9.62
C PHE A 316 30.67 13.58 10.44
N ALA A 317 30.50 13.55 11.76
CA ALA A 317 30.99 12.44 12.56
C ALA A 317 30.04 11.26 12.33
N VAL A 318 30.27 10.49 11.26
CA VAL A 318 29.73 9.13 11.22
C VAL A 318 30.47 8.40 12.34
N ASN A 319 29.79 8.15 13.45
CA ASN A 319 30.32 7.28 14.49
C ASN A 319 30.44 5.87 13.88
N LYS A 320 31.59 5.58 13.26
CA LYS A 320 31.89 4.28 12.65
C LYS A 320 31.85 3.17 13.71
N ASP A 321 32.10 3.52 14.96
CA ASP A 321 32.15 2.59 16.09
C ASP A 321 30.76 2.22 16.63
N GLY A 322 29.70 2.93 16.20
CA GLY A 322 28.31 2.73 16.64
C GLY A 322 27.47 1.82 15.74
N ILE A 323 27.93 1.49 14.52
CA ILE A 323 27.30 0.48 13.65
C ILE A 323 28.09 -0.82 13.82
N SER A 324 28.27 -1.24 15.07
CA SER A 324 29.23 -2.28 15.46
C SER A 324 28.68 -3.69 15.27
N GLY A 325 29.38 -4.52 14.49
CA GLY A 325 29.48 -6.00 14.51
C GLY A 325 28.21 -6.88 14.40
N ASN A 326 27.11 -6.50 15.04
CA ASN A 326 25.93 -7.34 15.24
C ASN A 326 25.07 -7.50 13.98
N TYR A 327 25.13 -6.56 13.03
CA TYR A 327 24.33 -6.66 11.80
C TYR A 327 24.83 -7.76 10.86
N GLN A 328 26.14 -7.85 10.64
CA GLN A 328 26.73 -8.92 9.83
C GLN A 328 26.37 -10.29 10.42
N LEU A 329 26.47 -10.43 11.75
CA LEU A 329 26.03 -11.64 12.44
C LEU A 329 24.54 -11.91 12.25
N THR A 330 23.67 -10.89 12.35
CA THR A 330 22.21 -11.04 12.16
C THR A 330 21.86 -11.47 10.73
N HIS A 331 22.51 -10.87 9.73
CA HIS A 331 22.22 -11.15 8.33
C HIS A 331 22.78 -12.50 7.90
N LEU A 332 24.06 -12.79 8.21
CA LEU A 332 24.66 -14.09 7.97
C LEU A 332 23.90 -15.18 8.73
N GLY A 333 23.42 -14.90 9.95
CA GLY A 333 22.57 -15.79 10.71
C GLY A 333 21.28 -16.17 9.98
N TRP A 334 20.55 -15.19 9.42
CA TRP A 334 19.38 -15.47 8.59
C TRP A 334 19.71 -16.35 7.38
N VAL A 335 20.77 -16.00 6.63
CA VAL A 335 21.16 -16.76 5.43
C VAL A 335 21.56 -18.18 5.76
N ILE A 336 22.37 -18.36 6.82
CA ILE A 336 22.78 -19.68 7.31
C ILE A 336 21.56 -20.49 7.71
N ALA A 337 20.66 -19.95 8.53
CA ALA A 337 19.45 -20.65 8.94
C ALA A 337 18.59 -21.05 7.74
N TYR A 338 18.37 -20.12 6.80
CA TYR A 338 17.58 -20.36 5.61
C TYR A 338 18.20 -21.44 4.70
N ALA A 339 19.50 -21.33 4.40
CA ALA A 339 20.22 -22.27 3.56
C ALA A 339 20.29 -23.66 4.20
N ILE A 340 20.67 -23.74 5.47
CA ILE A 340 20.82 -25.01 6.19
C ILE A 340 19.47 -25.75 6.30
N SER A 341 18.41 -25.03 6.65
CA SER A 341 17.05 -25.58 6.70
C SER A 341 16.66 -26.26 5.38
N ARG A 342 16.98 -25.61 4.25
CA ARG A 342 16.69 -26.11 2.90
C ARG A 342 17.58 -27.30 2.51
N LEU A 343 18.86 -27.30 2.91
CA LEU A 343 19.76 -28.44 2.72
C LEU A 343 19.33 -29.68 3.52
N LYS A 344 18.69 -29.50 4.68
CA LYS A 344 18.21 -30.56 5.59
C LYS A 344 16.98 -31.28 5.09
N MET A 345 15.90 -30.52 4.99
CA MET A 345 14.55 -31.05 4.98
C MET A 345 14.10 -31.39 3.54
N GLY A 346 14.91 -31.04 2.54
CA GLY A 346 14.55 -30.96 1.13
C GLY A 346 13.96 -29.58 0.79
N GLU A 347 14.15 -29.14 -0.45
CA GLU A 347 13.86 -27.78 -0.91
C GLU A 347 12.40 -27.30 -0.66
N ASN A 348 11.44 -28.23 -0.52
CA ASN A 348 10.00 -27.96 -0.40
C ASN A 348 9.41 -28.00 1.02
N SER A 349 10.22 -28.20 2.07
CA SER A 349 9.74 -28.46 3.44
C SER A 349 10.20 -27.43 4.48
N SER A 350 11.21 -26.62 4.19
CA SER A 350 11.63 -25.50 5.05
C SER A 350 10.46 -24.55 5.33
N LYS A 351 10.34 -24.08 6.58
CA LYS A 351 9.29 -23.11 6.98
C LYS A 351 9.84 -21.72 7.23
N ILE A 352 11.15 -21.54 7.12
CA ILE A 352 11.79 -20.23 7.27
C ILE A 352 11.37 -19.34 6.09
N PRO A 353 10.74 -18.18 6.35
CA PRO A 353 10.35 -17.26 5.29
C PRO A 353 11.56 -16.53 4.69
N CYS A 354 11.39 -16.03 3.46
CA CYS A 354 12.39 -15.19 2.81
C CYS A 354 12.62 -13.89 3.60
N TRP A 355 13.69 -13.15 3.29
CA TRP A 355 14.22 -12.02 4.08
C TRP A 355 13.15 -11.07 4.66
N ALA A 356 12.19 -10.64 3.84
CA ALA A 356 11.16 -9.70 4.28
C ALA A 356 10.15 -10.32 5.27
N GLY A 357 9.78 -11.59 5.07
CA GLY A 357 8.96 -12.33 6.02
C GLY A 357 9.72 -12.60 7.32
N TYR A 358 10.97 -13.02 7.23
CA TYR A 358 11.81 -13.29 8.40
C TYR A 358 11.98 -12.05 9.28
N ASN A 359 12.40 -10.93 8.70
CA ASN A 359 12.55 -9.67 9.42
C ASN A 359 11.22 -9.15 10.00
N SER A 360 10.08 -9.48 9.39
CA SER A 360 8.78 -9.12 9.95
C SER A 360 8.45 -9.86 11.25
N LEU A 361 8.95 -11.10 11.44
CA LEU A 361 8.81 -11.83 12.69
C LEU A 361 9.71 -11.23 13.79
N LEU A 362 10.92 -10.82 13.42
CA LEU A 362 11.90 -10.26 14.35
C LEU A 362 11.61 -8.82 14.77
N SER A 363 10.79 -8.11 13.99
CA SER A 363 10.43 -6.73 14.27
C SER A 363 9.45 -6.63 15.44
N ALA A 364 9.59 -5.58 16.26
CA ALA A 364 8.56 -5.24 17.25
C ALA A 364 7.35 -4.59 16.55
N SER A 365 6.14 -4.97 16.96
CA SER A 365 4.92 -4.29 16.52
C SER A 365 5.03 -2.80 16.86
N GLN A 366 4.90 -1.95 15.84
CA GLN A 366 4.95 -0.49 16.02
C GLN A 366 3.54 0.05 16.27
N PRO A 367 3.38 1.09 17.11
CA PRO A 367 2.10 1.74 17.31
C PRO A 367 1.56 2.26 15.97
N VAL A 368 0.25 2.10 15.78
CA VAL A 368 -0.43 2.53 14.56
C VAL A 368 -0.21 4.03 14.37
N THR A 369 0.25 4.45 13.20
CA THR A 369 0.37 5.87 12.86
C THR A 369 -0.94 6.35 12.24
N GLN A 370 -1.53 7.42 12.79
CA GLN A 370 -2.62 8.14 12.16
C GLN A 370 -2.08 9.00 11.02
N ILE A 371 -2.81 8.98 9.91
CA ILE A 371 -2.43 9.64 8.67
C ILE A 371 -3.60 10.51 8.24
N GLY A 372 -3.34 11.79 8.02
CA GLY A 372 -4.22 12.68 7.28
C GLY A 372 -3.44 13.53 6.28
N SER A 373 -4.06 14.59 5.78
CA SER A 373 -3.45 15.45 4.77
C SER A 373 -3.94 16.88 4.89
N LEU A 374 -3.21 17.81 4.28
CA LEU A 374 -3.67 19.16 4.05
C LEU A 374 -4.52 19.22 2.78
N PRO A 375 -5.39 20.24 2.62
CA PRO A 375 -6.07 20.50 1.36
C PRO A 375 -5.08 20.49 0.20
N LEU A 376 -5.48 19.89 -0.92
CA LEU A 376 -4.61 19.79 -2.09
C LEU A 376 -4.27 21.20 -2.59
N LEU A 377 -2.98 21.45 -2.83
CA LEU A 377 -2.55 22.69 -3.47
C LEU A 377 -2.76 22.55 -4.99
N PRO A 378 -3.47 23.49 -5.64
CA PRO A 378 -3.73 23.47 -7.08
C PRO A 378 -2.50 23.90 -7.92
N GLU A 379 -1.30 23.61 -7.44
CA GLU A 379 -0.05 24.10 -8.02
C GLU A 379 0.94 22.95 -8.21
N VAL A 380 1.80 23.08 -9.22
CA VAL A 380 2.84 22.10 -9.54
C VAL A 380 3.87 22.05 -8.41
N ALA A 381 4.16 20.85 -7.91
CA ALA A 381 5.06 20.64 -6.78
C ALA A 381 6.49 21.16 -7.03
N HIS A 382 6.91 21.18 -8.29
CA HIS A 382 8.24 21.63 -8.69
C HIS A 382 8.40 23.16 -8.62
N GLU A 383 7.34 23.95 -8.50
CA GLU A 383 7.47 25.41 -8.43
C GLU A 383 8.03 25.87 -7.08
N TRP A 384 8.93 26.87 -7.10
CA TRP A 384 9.60 27.38 -5.90
C TRP A 384 8.61 27.96 -4.88
N SER A 385 7.61 28.67 -5.39
CA SER A 385 6.50 29.24 -4.60
C SER A 385 5.69 28.14 -3.92
N THR A 386 5.47 27.00 -4.60
CA THR A 386 4.79 25.83 -4.04
C THR A 386 5.61 25.19 -2.93
N LEU A 387 6.90 24.93 -3.15
CA LEU A 387 7.79 24.35 -2.14
C LEU A 387 7.90 25.23 -0.89
N LEU A 388 8.04 26.55 -1.06
CA LEU A 388 8.05 27.48 0.06
C LEU A 388 6.72 27.43 0.84
N THR A 389 5.59 27.38 0.12
CA THR A 389 4.26 27.25 0.71
C THR A 389 4.10 25.98 1.53
N VAL A 390 4.52 24.84 1.00
CA VAL A 390 4.54 23.56 1.72
C VAL A 390 5.40 23.64 2.98
N ILE A 391 6.61 24.18 2.87
CA ILE A 391 7.54 24.30 4.01
C ILE A 391 6.93 25.15 5.13
N MET A 392 6.39 26.32 4.82
CA MET A 392 5.83 27.19 5.86
C MET A 392 4.55 26.63 6.48
N GLN A 393 3.65 26.02 5.68
CA GLN A 393 2.45 25.36 6.22
C GLN A 393 2.81 24.22 7.18
N THR A 394 3.78 23.39 6.80
CA THR A 394 4.23 22.27 7.63
C THR A 394 5.00 22.75 8.86
N SER A 395 5.81 23.80 8.76
CA SER A 395 6.47 24.42 9.90
C SER A 395 5.50 25.02 10.91
N GLU A 396 4.44 25.67 10.44
CA GLU A 396 3.41 26.21 11.32
C GLU A 396 2.66 25.09 12.06
N LEU A 397 2.24 24.03 11.36
CA LEU A 397 1.63 22.85 11.98
C LEU A 397 2.56 22.19 13.01
N ARG A 398 3.83 22.08 12.67
CA ARG A 398 4.85 21.52 13.56
C ARG A 398 4.98 22.35 14.83
N ARG A 399 5.02 23.68 14.69
CA ARG A 399 5.09 24.62 15.81
C ARG A 399 3.89 24.51 16.74
N LEU A 400 2.68 24.37 16.19
CA LEU A 400 1.46 24.17 16.97
C LEU A 400 1.45 22.83 17.73
N ALA A 401 2.06 21.79 17.15
CA ALA A 401 2.09 20.46 17.76
C ALA A 401 3.17 20.32 18.85
N VAL A 402 4.43 20.63 18.55
CA VAL A 402 5.58 20.37 19.46
C VAL A 402 6.68 21.42 19.38
N GLY A 403 6.74 22.24 18.33
CA GLY A 403 7.88 23.12 18.07
C GLY A 403 8.89 22.52 17.07
N ASP A 404 10.00 23.22 16.86
CA ASP A 404 11.04 22.85 15.89
C ASP A 404 11.86 21.62 16.31
N PRO A 405 12.53 20.94 15.34
CA PRO A 405 12.52 21.19 13.90
C PRO A 405 11.34 20.53 13.16
N THR A 406 11.11 21.00 11.92
CA THR A 406 10.13 20.48 10.97
C THR A 406 10.77 19.44 10.06
N VAL A 407 10.31 18.20 10.11
CA VAL A 407 10.81 17.11 9.26
C VAL A 407 9.85 16.86 8.10
N ILE A 408 10.33 17.05 6.87
CA ILE A 408 9.52 16.88 5.65
C ILE A 408 10.26 15.96 4.69
N SER A 409 9.55 14.98 4.14
CA SER A 409 10.10 14.03 3.18
C SER A 409 9.62 14.36 1.77
N PHE A 410 10.54 14.28 0.82
CA PHE A 410 10.30 14.61 -0.58
C PHE A 410 10.80 13.48 -1.49
N ASP A 411 10.22 13.34 -2.68
CA ASP A 411 10.87 12.55 -3.73
C ASP A 411 12.25 13.14 -4.11
N MET A 412 13.02 12.46 -4.96
CA MET A 412 14.36 12.91 -5.31
C MET A 412 14.38 14.27 -6.03
N ALA A 413 13.44 14.53 -6.94
CA ALA A 413 13.39 15.75 -7.73
C ALA A 413 13.00 16.96 -6.88
N LEU A 414 12.01 16.79 -5.99
CA LEU A 414 11.57 17.81 -5.05
C LEU A 414 12.63 18.04 -3.95
N TYR A 415 13.26 16.99 -3.44
CA TYR A 415 14.33 17.09 -2.44
C TYR A 415 15.47 17.98 -2.93
N GLU A 416 15.91 17.79 -4.19
CA GLU A 416 16.96 18.61 -4.79
C GLU A 416 16.62 20.10 -4.75
N LYS A 417 15.41 20.47 -5.19
CA LYS A 417 14.94 21.87 -5.17
C LYS A 417 14.81 22.39 -3.73
N VAL A 418 14.28 21.61 -2.81
CA VAL A 418 14.14 22.02 -1.40
C VAL A 418 15.51 22.31 -0.79
N VAL A 419 16.53 21.50 -1.05
CA VAL A 419 17.88 21.78 -0.55
C VAL A 419 18.41 23.10 -1.13
N GLN A 420 18.25 23.36 -2.43
CA GLN A 420 18.62 24.65 -3.04
C GLN A 420 17.89 25.83 -2.40
N LEU A 421 16.60 25.67 -2.09
CA LEU A 421 15.78 26.68 -1.44
C LEU A 421 16.27 26.97 -0.03
N LEU A 422 16.53 25.94 0.77
CA LEU A 422 17.03 26.08 2.14
C LEU A 422 18.45 26.68 2.18
N ASP A 423 19.31 26.33 1.23
CA ASP A 423 20.64 26.92 1.13
C ASP A 423 20.61 28.43 0.87
N ALA A 424 19.60 28.91 0.13
CA ALA A 424 19.36 30.33 -0.07
C ALA A 424 18.58 31.01 1.07
N ARG A 425 18.09 30.24 2.05
CA ARG A 425 17.24 30.70 3.16
C ARG A 425 17.76 30.18 4.51
N PRO A 426 18.82 30.80 5.07
CA PRO A 426 19.42 30.37 6.33
C PRO A 426 18.45 30.35 7.52
N ASP A 427 17.42 31.20 7.48
CA ASP A 427 16.33 31.24 8.45
C ASP A 427 15.55 29.92 8.50
N LEU A 428 15.23 29.35 7.33
CA LEU A 428 14.52 28.08 7.22
C LEU A 428 15.43 26.87 7.39
N LYS A 429 16.70 26.98 6.95
CA LYS A 429 17.68 25.89 7.04
C LYS A 429 17.95 25.43 8.48
N ARG A 430 17.74 26.31 9.46
CA ARG A 430 17.88 26.02 10.90
C ARG A 430 16.69 25.29 11.51
N THR A 431 15.50 25.46 10.92
CA THR A 431 14.24 24.96 11.48
C THR A 431 13.64 23.81 10.66
N VAL A 432 14.10 23.61 9.43
CA VAL A 432 13.57 22.61 8.49
C VAL A 432 14.63 21.55 8.16
N VAL A 433 14.27 20.29 8.35
CA VAL A 433 15.09 19.12 8.01
C VAL A 433 14.45 18.40 6.82
N PRO A 434 14.95 18.59 5.58
CA PRO A 434 14.48 17.85 4.43
C PRO A 434 15.02 16.41 4.48
N ARG A 435 14.15 15.44 4.21
CA ARG A 435 14.49 14.02 4.09
C ARG A 435 14.28 13.54 2.65
N LEU A 436 15.30 12.91 2.08
CA LEU A 436 15.19 12.25 0.77
C LEU A 436 14.31 11.00 0.90
N GLY A 437 13.35 10.84 0.00
CA GLY A 437 12.49 9.68 -0.07
C GLY A 437 13.30 8.40 -0.30
N GLU A 438 13.22 7.49 0.67
CA GLU A 438 13.98 6.24 0.76
C GLU A 438 13.89 5.36 -0.49
N LEU A 439 12.71 5.31 -1.12
CA LEU A 439 12.46 4.49 -2.31
C LEU A 439 13.44 4.80 -3.45
N HIS A 440 13.70 6.08 -3.72
CA HIS A 440 14.57 6.48 -4.83
C HIS A 440 16.03 6.14 -4.57
N ALA A 441 16.47 6.19 -3.30
CA ALA A 441 17.81 5.76 -2.91
C ALA A 441 18.00 4.25 -3.14
N VAL A 442 17.02 3.43 -2.74
CA VAL A 442 17.06 1.98 -3.00
C VAL A 442 16.99 1.68 -4.50
N MET A 443 16.12 2.37 -5.25
CA MET A 443 16.02 2.18 -6.70
C MET A 443 17.33 2.56 -7.42
N ALA A 444 18.01 3.62 -6.98
CA ALA A 444 19.32 4.00 -7.51
C ALA A 444 20.36 2.90 -7.25
N ALA A 445 20.40 2.36 -6.03
CA ALA A 445 21.31 1.26 -5.68
C ALA A 445 21.00 -0.03 -6.46
N LEU A 446 19.73 -0.41 -6.59
CA LEU A 446 19.30 -1.57 -7.37
C LEU A 446 19.61 -1.40 -8.87
N ARG A 447 19.47 -0.19 -9.41
CA ARG A 447 19.86 0.09 -10.80
C ARG A 447 21.38 0.01 -11.01
N ALA A 448 22.18 0.48 -10.04
CA ALA A 448 23.62 0.32 -10.08
C ALA A 448 24.04 -1.15 -9.99
N LEU A 449 23.40 -1.92 -9.10
CA LEU A 449 23.54 -3.38 -9.01
C LEU A 449 23.22 -4.05 -10.35
N GLY A 450 22.04 -3.81 -10.90
CA GLY A 450 21.61 -4.35 -12.20
C GLY A 450 22.59 -4.05 -13.33
N THR A 451 23.03 -2.79 -13.45
CA THR A 451 24.02 -2.39 -14.46
C THR A 451 25.35 -3.14 -14.31
N SER A 452 25.76 -3.46 -13.08
CA SER A 452 27.03 -4.15 -12.82
C SER A 452 26.98 -5.65 -13.09
N ILE A 453 25.80 -6.27 -13.04
CA ILE A 453 25.62 -7.71 -13.26
C ILE A 453 25.06 -8.06 -14.63
N GLU A 454 24.62 -7.09 -15.42
CA GLU A 454 24.11 -7.35 -16.77
C GLU A 454 25.17 -8.05 -17.62
N ASN A 455 24.81 -9.22 -18.16
CA ASN A 455 25.65 -10.17 -18.88
C ASN A 455 26.69 -10.92 -18.00
N SER A 456 26.54 -10.93 -16.68
CA SER A 456 27.35 -11.77 -15.78
C SER A 456 26.88 -13.23 -15.74
N GLY A 457 25.66 -13.48 -16.23
CA GLY A 457 25.00 -14.78 -16.18
C GLY A 457 24.06 -14.93 -14.97
N ILE A 458 24.07 -14.02 -14.00
CA ILE A 458 23.01 -13.95 -12.97
C ILE A 458 21.67 -13.58 -13.63
N ASP A 459 21.71 -12.64 -14.55
CA ASP A 459 20.57 -12.18 -15.34
C ASP A 459 20.10 -13.20 -16.37
N ASP A 460 21.02 -13.98 -16.94
CA ASP A 460 20.69 -15.11 -17.79
C ASP A 460 20.08 -16.27 -16.99
N ALA A 461 20.58 -16.53 -15.78
CA ALA A 461 20.05 -17.56 -14.89
C ALA A 461 18.57 -17.31 -14.55
N TRP A 462 18.15 -16.05 -14.44
CA TRP A 462 16.74 -15.70 -14.27
C TRP A 462 15.83 -16.16 -15.42
N ILE A 463 16.36 -16.13 -16.64
CA ILE A 463 15.65 -16.52 -17.87
C ILE A 463 15.70 -18.03 -18.03
N GLU A 464 16.88 -18.63 -17.88
CA GLU A 464 17.11 -20.07 -17.98
C GLU A 464 16.27 -20.85 -16.95
N ALA A 465 16.13 -20.29 -15.74
CA ALA A 465 15.31 -20.84 -14.67
C ALA A 465 13.78 -20.68 -14.88
N ASP A 466 13.34 -20.01 -15.96
CA ASP A 466 11.94 -19.64 -16.20
C ASP A 466 11.28 -18.88 -15.02
N VAL A 467 12.08 -18.12 -14.26
CA VAL A 467 11.57 -17.27 -13.18
C VAL A 467 11.13 -15.92 -13.73
N TYR A 468 11.87 -15.38 -14.71
CA TYR A 468 11.56 -14.10 -15.35
C TYR A 468 11.78 -14.15 -16.87
N GLY A 469 10.81 -13.66 -17.65
CA GLY A 469 10.99 -13.46 -19.08
C GLY A 469 11.94 -12.29 -19.45
N PRO A 470 12.46 -12.23 -20.69
CA PRO A 470 13.48 -11.24 -21.10
C PRO A 470 13.06 -9.77 -20.92
N ALA A 471 11.79 -9.43 -21.17
CA ALA A 471 11.28 -8.08 -20.96
C ALA A 471 11.27 -7.71 -19.47
N THR A 472 10.93 -8.67 -18.61
CA THR A 472 10.90 -8.53 -17.16
C THR A 472 12.31 -8.41 -16.59
N MET A 473 13.27 -9.20 -17.07
CA MET A 473 14.68 -9.08 -16.71
C MET A 473 15.20 -7.65 -16.98
N ARG A 474 14.91 -7.06 -18.15
CA ARG A 474 15.32 -5.67 -18.45
C ARG A 474 14.69 -4.65 -17.49
N GLN A 475 13.44 -4.86 -17.07
CA GLN A 475 12.79 -4.02 -16.06
C GLN A 475 13.45 -4.17 -14.69
N ILE A 476 13.89 -5.39 -14.34
CA ILE A 476 14.60 -5.68 -13.10
C ILE A 476 15.94 -4.94 -13.07
N LEU A 477 16.78 -5.12 -14.11
CA LEU A 477 18.11 -4.50 -14.20
C LEU A 477 18.05 -2.96 -14.18
N LYS A 478 17.05 -2.38 -14.84
CA LYS A 478 16.83 -0.91 -14.85
C LYS A 478 16.10 -0.40 -13.60
N CYS A 479 15.67 -1.30 -12.71
CA CYS A 479 14.84 -1.02 -11.55
C CYS A 479 13.59 -0.19 -11.88
N THR A 480 12.92 -0.46 -13.01
CA THR A 480 11.63 0.20 -13.31
C THR A 480 10.49 -0.40 -12.48
N HIS A 481 10.69 -1.58 -11.90
CA HIS A 481 9.72 -2.23 -11.03
C HIS A 481 10.36 -2.67 -9.69
N TYR A 482 10.46 -1.71 -8.75
CA TYR A 482 11.12 -1.85 -7.44
C TYR A 482 10.96 -3.21 -6.76
N LYS A 483 9.72 -3.65 -6.51
CA LYS A 483 9.45 -4.89 -5.76
C LYS A 483 10.05 -6.12 -6.43
N ARG A 484 9.96 -6.16 -7.77
CA ARG A 484 10.43 -7.29 -8.55
C ARG A 484 11.95 -7.27 -8.63
N SER A 485 12.55 -6.08 -8.75
CA SER A 485 14.00 -5.93 -8.70
C SER A 485 14.58 -6.40 -7.36
N LEU A 486 14.03 -5.92 -6.24
CA LEU A 486 14.50 -6.33 -4.92
C LEU A 486 14.37 -7.84 -4.72
N GLN A 487 13.23 -8.42 -5.13
CA GLN A 487 12.98 -9.85 -5.00
C GLN A 487 13.92 -10.71 -5.85
N ALA A 488 14.16 -10.34 -7.11
CA ALA A 488 15.10 -11.04 -7.99
C ALA A 488 16.52 -11.08 -7.41
N HIS A 489 16.98 -9.95 -6.87
CA HIS A 489 18.29 -9.89 -6.21
C HIS A 489 18.35 -10.71 -4.92
N ILE A 490 17.28 -10.75 -4.11
CA ILE A 490 17.20 -11.61 -2.92
C ILE A 490 17.26 -13.10 -3.32
N TYR A 491 16.54 -13.51 -4.36
CA TYR A 491 16.55 -14.91 -4.80
C TYR A 491 17.93 -15.34 -5.28
N SER A 492 18.57 -14.54 -6.13
CA SER A 492 19.96 -14.80 -6.56
C SER A 492 20.93 -14.77 -5.40
N TYR A 493 20.72 -13.87 -4.44
CA TYR A 493 21.55 -13.76 -3.24
C TYR A 493 21.51 -15.06 -2.43
N VAL A 494 20.32 -15.60 -2.17
CA VAL A 494 20.19 -16.87 -1.44
C VAL A 494 20.70 -18.04 -2.26
N ALA A 495 20.35 -18.14 -3.55
CA ALA A 495 20.79 -19.23 -4.42
C ALA A 495 22.32 -19.35 -4.48
N LEU A 496 23.02 -18.22 -4.60
CA LEU A 496 24.49 -18.18 -4.62
C LEU A 496 25.08 -18.44 -3.23
N TYR A 497 24.49 -17.91 -2.15
CA TYR A 497 24.95 -18.22 -0.79
C TYR A 497 24.78 -19.70 -0.43
N GLU A 498 23.75 -20.38 -0.91
CA GLU A 498 23.63 -21.83 -0.72
C GLU A 498 24.82 -22.58 -1.32
N LEU A 499 25.21 -22.24 -2.56
CA LEU A 499 26.39 -22.83 -3.21
C LEU A 499 27.68 -22.54 -2.44
N ILE A 500 27.81 -21.32 -1.91
CA ILE A 500 28.98 -20.89 -1.13
C ILE A 500 29.04 -21.59 0.23
N LEU A 501 27.92 -21.65 0.94
CA LEU A 501 27.81 -22.29 2.25
C LEU A 501 27.98 -23.81 2.14
N GLU A 502 27.50 -24.44 1.07
CA GLU A 502 27.78 -25.85 0.79
C GLU A 502 29.29 -26.12 0.67
N GLU A 503 30.06 -25.22 0.04
CA GLU A 503 31.52 -25.34 -0.05
C GLU A 503 32.19 -25.09 1.31
N PHE A 504 31.83 -24.00 1.97
CA PHE A 504 32.36 -23.63 3.28
C PHE A 504 32.14 -24.74 4.32
N PHE A 505 30.93 -25.30 4.39
CA PHE A 505 30.60 -26.37 5.31
C PHE A 505 31.16 -27.74 4.92
N ARG A 506 31.53 -27.95 3.65
CA ARG A 506 32.28 -29.15 3.25
C ARG A 506 33.68 -29.14 3.85
N GLU A 507 34.31 -27.98 3.91
CA GLU A 507 35.62 -27.78 4.55
C GLU A 507 35.51 -27.65 6.08
N ASN A 508 34.33 -27.32 6.61
CA ASN A 508 34.08 -27.10 8.05
C ASN A 508 32.87 -27.93 8.56
N PRO A 509 32.96 -29.28 8.63
CA PRO A 509 31.83 -30.15 8.94
C PRO A 509 31.31 -30.02 10.38
N GLN A 510 32.18 -29.71 11.36
CA GLN A 510 31.73 -29.49 12.75
C GLN A 510 30.88 -28.22 12.85
N MET A 511 31.32 -27.12 12.24
CA MET A 511 30.54 -25.87 12.20
C MET A 511 29.19 -26.07 11.51
N LYS A 512 29.11 -26.94 10.50
CA LYS A 512 27.84 -27.30 9.86
C LYS A 512 26.85 -27.89 10.87
N GLU A 513 27.31 -28.81 11.71
CA GLU A 513 26.49 -29.45 12.74
C GLU A 513 26.08 -28.44 13.84
N ASP A 514 26.97 -27.55 14.24
CA ASP A 514 26.67 -26.53 15.23
C ASP A 514 25.60 -25.54 14.69
N CYS A 515 25.75 -25.08 13.44
CA CYS A 515 24.80 -24.19 12.79
C CYS A 515 23.44 -24.88 12.57
N TRP A 516 23.45 -26.19 12.33
CA TRP A 516 22.27 -27.00 12.15
C TRP A 516 21.42 -27.09 13.42
N GLN A 517 22.02 -27.49 14.54
CA GLN A 517 21.34 -27.59 15.82
C GLN A 517 20.73 -26.25 16.22
N ALA A 518 21.44 -25.16 15.94
CA ALA A 518 20.95 -23.81 16.16
C ALA A 518 19.77 -23.43 15.23
N THR A 519 19.74 -23.93 13.99
CA THR A 519 18.69 -23.65 13.00
C THR A 519 17.38 -24.39 13.27
N GLU A 520 17.42 -25.60 13.86
CA GLU A 520 16.21 -26.39 14.15
C GLU A 520 15.18 -25.61 14.98
N GLN A 521 15.65 -24.82 15.95
CA GLN A 521 14.78 -24.00 16.79
C GLN A 521 14.08 -22.91 15.98
N VAL A 522 14.76 -22.33 14.98
CA VAL A 522 14.20 -21.30 14.11
C VAL A 522 13.13 -21.88 13.19
N ASP A 523 13.37 -23.06 12.61
CA ASP A 523 12.39 -23.76 11.78
C ASP A 523 11.13 -24.14 12.58
N ALA A 524 11.31 -24.67 13.80
CA ALA A 524 10.21 -25.00 14.70
C ALA A 524 9.41 -23.74 15.05
N ALA A 525 10.07 -22.64 15.41
CA ALA A 525 9.43 -21.36 15.69
C ALA A 525 8.68 -20.79 14.48
N CYS A 526 9.23 -20.93 13.27
CA CYS A 526 8.57 -20.52 12.03
C CYS A 526 7.38 -21.42 11.65
N SER A 527 7.29 -22.62 12.23
CA SER A 527 6.20 -23.57 12.04
C SER A 527 5.02 -23.36 13.00
N GLU A 528 5.18 -22.48 14.00
CA GLU A 528 4.14 -22.19 14.99
C GLU A 528 2.83 -21.71 14.32
N GLU A 529 1.71 -22.28 14.77
CA GLU A 529 0.35 -22.00 14.28
C GLU A 529 -0.28 -20.83 15.03
N ASP A 530 0.05 -20.65 16.32
CA ASP A 530 -0.38 -19.48 17.09
C ASP A 530 0.42 -18.24 16.65
N LYS A 531 -0.27 -17.34 15.96
CA LYS A 531 0.27 -16.08 15.42
C LYS A 531 0.94 -15.21 16.49
N SER A 532 0.40 -15.19 17.71
CA SER A 532 0.89 -14.36 18.80
C SER A 532 2.18 -14.93 19.42
N ALA A 533 2.25 -16.27 19.52
CA ALA A 533 3.44 -16.97 20.01
C ALA A 533 4.55 -17.04 18.95
N LYS A 534 4.18 -17.15 17.65
CA LYS A 534 5.11 -17.29 16.52
C LYS A 534 6.18 -16.21 16.46
N ALA A 535 5.79 -14.94 16.59
CA ALA A 535 6.74 -13.82 16.52
C ALA A 535 7.70 -13.80 17.71
N GLU A 536 7.23 -14.15 18.92
CA GLU A 536 8.05 -14.17 20.12
C GLU A 536 9.01 -15.38 20.11
N SER A 537 8.49 -16.55 19.78
CA SER A 537 9.28 -17.78 19.59
C SER A 537 10.36 -17.60 18.52
N ALA A 538 10.03 -16.98 17.38
CA ALA A 538 10.99 -16.70 16.32
C ALA A 538 12.10 -15.74 16.76
N LYS A 539 11.79 -14.72 17.58
CA LYS A 539 12.80 -13.81 18.15
C LYS A 539 13.74 -14.52 19.12
N GLN A 540 13.19 -15.36 19.99
CA GLN A 540 13.97 -16.14 20.93
C GLN A 540 14.89 -17.11 20.19
N ALA A 541 14.34 -17.90 19.27
CA ALA A 541 15.11 -18.85 18.45
C ALA A 541 16.19 -18.15 17.61
N ASN A 542 15.90 -16.98 17.02
CA ASN A 542 16.90 -16.19 16.33
C ASN A 542 18.01 -15.72 17.28
N THR A 543 17.68 -15.29 18.50
CA THR A 543 18.70 -14.87 19.49
C THR A 543 19.63 -16.04 19.82
N THR A 544 19.08 -17.22 20.08
CA THR A 544 19.86 -18.44 20.34
C THR A 544 20.73 -18.83 19.14
N LEU A 545 20.21 -18.69 17.91
CA LEU A 545 21.00 -18.90 16.70
C LEU A 545 22.20 -17.94 16.65
N LEU A 546 22.00 -16.65 16.85
CA LEU A 546 23.10 -15.67 16.79
C LEU A 546 24.15 -15.93 17.89
N GLU A 547 23.72 -16.31 19.09
CA GLU A 547 24.63 -16.70 20.19
C GLU A 547 25.45 -17.94 19.84
N ALA A 548 24.84 -18.97 19.23
CA ALA A 548 25.53 -20.17 18.79
C ALA A 548 26.57 -19.85 17.69
N LEU A 549 26.19 -19.05 16.69
CA LEU A 549 27.09 -18.63 15.61
C LEU A 549 28.26 -17.78 16.12
N ALA A 550 28.02 -16.92 17.11
CA ALA A 550 29.06 -16.14 17.75
C ALA A 550 30.02 -17.02 18.57
N THR A 551 29.48 -18.00 19.32
CA THR A 551 30.27 -18.93 20.14
C THR A 551 31.16 -19.82 19.29
N ALA A 552 30.65 -20.29 18.15
CA ALA A 552 31.41 -21.09 17.18
C ALA A 552 32.33 -20.26 16.27
N GLU A 553 32.46 -18.94 16.50
CA GLU A 553 33.24 -18.00 15.67
C GLU A 553 32.94 -18.10 14.15
N VAL A 554 31.71 -18.45 13.76
CA VAL A 554 31.36 -18.78 12.36
C VAL A 554 31.63 -17.60 11.41
N VAL A 555 31.30 -16.37 11.82
CA VAL A 555 31.52 -15.17 11.01
C VAL A 555 33.01 -14.97 10.73
N LYS A 556 33.86 -15.17 11.74
CA LYS A 556 35.32 -15.02 11.61
C LYS A 556 35.89 -16.09 10.69
N ALA A 557 35.50 -17.36 10.90
CA ALA A 557 35.92 -18.47 10.06
C ALA A 557 35.47 -18.29 8.60
N PHE A 558 34.23 -17.82 8.38
CA PHE A 558 33.71 -17.52 7.05
C PHE A 558 34.50 -16.40 6.38
N ASN A 559 34.80 -15.30 7.09
CA ASN A 559 35.58 -14.18 6.54
C ASN A 559 37.02 -14.59 6.17
N GLU A 560 37.67 -15.41 7.01
CA GLU A 560 39.01 -15.94 6.73
C GLU A 560 38.99 -16.87 5.51
N TRP A 561 37.97 -17.73 5.42
CA TRP A 561 37.76 -18.61 4.28
C TRP A 561 37.47 -17.84 2.99
N GLU A 562 36.61 -16.83 3.05
CA GLU A 562 36.29 -15.96 1.92
C GLU A 562 37.57 -15.25 1.42
N ALA A 563 38.38 -14.72 2.32
CA ALA A 563 39.64 -14.05 1.96
C ALA A 563 40.61 -14.99 1.24
N GLN A 564 40.64 -16.27 1.63
CA GLN A 564 41.45 -17.28 0.92
C GLN A 564 40.88 -17.58 -0.47
N LYS A 565 39.58 -17.81 -0.59
CA LYS A 565 38.91 -18.12 -1.87
C LYS A 565 38.83 -16.92 -2.83
N ALA A 566 38.92 -15.69 -2.33
CA ALA A 566 38.92 -14.45 -3.12
C ALA A 566 40.12 -14.30 -4.08
N GLN A 567 41.12 -15.19 -4.00
CA GLN A 567 42.14 -15.34 -5.04
C GLN A 567 41.54 -15.75 -6.38
N ASN A 568 40.44 -16.49 -6.36
CA ASN A 568 39.68 -16.84 -7.55
C ASN A 568 38.85 -15.63 -8.02
N GLY A 569 39.09 -15.19 -9.25
CA GLY A 569 38.41 -14.03 -9.82
C GLY A 569 36.90 -14.18 -9.88
N MET A 570 36.39 -15.36 -10.26
CA MET A 570 34.95 -15.61 -10.36
C MET A 570 34.28 -15.57 -8.99
N PHE A 571 34.87 -16.25 -8.00
CA PHE A 571 34.41 -16.23 -6.62
C PHE A 571 34.39 -14.79 -6.06
N ARG A 572 35.47 -14.04 -6.22
CA ARG A 572 35.55 -12.64 -5.78
C ARG A 572 34.48 -11.77 -6.45
N SER A 573 34.21 -11.97 -7.74
CA SER A 573 33.14 -11.25 -8.44
C SER A 573 31.75 -11.57 -7.87
N ILE A 574 31.49 -12.82 -7.51
CA ILE A 574 30.23 -13.24 -6.89
C ILE A 574 30.09 -12.62 -5.49
N MET A 575 31.12 -12.70 -4.65
CA MET A 575 31.12 -12.08 -3.31
C MET A 575 30.92 -10.56 -3.39
N ASN A 576 31.58 -9.89 -4.34
CA ASN A 576 31.36 -8.46 -4.60
C ASN A 576 29.90 -8.13 -4.95
N TYR A 577 29.19 -9.00 -5.66
CA TYR A 577 27.75 -8.85 -5.91
C TYR A 577 26.95 -9.04 -4.62
N LEU A 578 27.21 -10.13 -3.89
CA LEU A 578 26.49 -10.49 -2.67
C LEU A 578 26.59 -9.42 -1.58
N HIS A 579 27.78 -8.90 -1.31
CA HIS A 579 27.99 -7.81 -0.34
C HIS A 579 27.24 -6.52 -0.71
N ARG A 580 27.11 -6.23 -2.01
CA ARG A 580 26.33 -5.07 -2.47
C ARG A 580 24.82 -5.30 -2.33
N VAL A 581 24.33 -6.52 -2.52
CA VAL A 581 22.93 -6.87 -2.20
C VAL A 581 22.69 -6.77 -0.70
N GLU A 582 23.59 -7.30 0.13
CA GLU A 582 23.54 -7.18 1.59
C GLU A 582 23.48 -5.72 2.05
N THR A 583 24.27 -4.84 1.44
CA THR A 583 24.24 -3.39 1.72
C THR A 583 22.86 -2.79 1.43
N VAL A 584 22.21 -3.21 0.33
CA VAL A 584 20.85 -2.78 0.00
C VAL A 584 19.84 -3.34 1.02
N LEU A 585 19.96 -4.61 1.40
CA LEU A 585 19.08 -5.21 2.41
C LEU A 585 19.26 -4.54 3.77
N PHE A 586 20.49 -4.22 4.17
CA PHE A 586 20.77 -3.46 5.38
C PHE A 586 20.07 -2.11 5.39
N PHE A 587 20.19 -1.38 4.29
CA PHE A 587 19.55 -0.09 4.14
C PHE A 587 18.01 -0.22 4.23
N VAL A 588 17.43 -1.24 3.61
CA VAL A 588 15.98 -1.52 3.71
C VAL A 588 15.57 -1.94 5.13
N ALA A 589 16.36 -2.76 5.84
CA ALA A 589 16.07 -3.16 7.22
C ALA A 589 16.19 -1.98 8.19
N ALA A 590 17.21 -1.15 8.03
CA ALA A 590 17.41 0.05 8.84
C ALA A 590 16.19 1.00 8.74
N MET A 591 15.57 1.10 7.57
CA MET A 591 14.31 1.87 7.39
C MET A 591 13.11 1.23 8.11
N LEU A 592 13.08 -0.10 8.22
CA LEU A 592 11.92 -0.84 8.72
C LEU A 592 11.95 -1.08 10.25
N ILE A 593 13.13 -1.14 10.90
CA ILE A 593 13.31 -1.79 12.22
C ILE A 593 13.98 -0.89 13.28
N TRP A 594 13.92 0.43 13.16
CA TRP A 594 14.71 1.34 14.01
C TRP A 594 14.50 1.22 15.54
N HIS A 595 13.42 0.60 16.04
CA HIS A 595 13.22 0.41 17.50
C HIS A 595 13.91 -0.83 18.11
N SER A 596 14.12 -1.91 17.35
CA SER A 596 14.57 -3.19 17.94
C SER A 596 16.09 -3.26 18.09
N ILE A 597 16.84 -2.69 17.14
CA ILE A 597 18.32 -2.76 17.12
C ILE A 597 18.92 -1.89 18.25
N TRP A 598 18.24 -0.83 18.67
CA TRP A 598 18.74 0.11 19.68
C TRP A 598 18.71 -0.46 21.11
N LYS A 599 17.84 -1.44 21.42
CA LYS A 599 17.77 -2.04 22.76
C LYS A 599 18.97 -2.94 23.09
N LEU A 600 19.70 -3.44 22.08
CA LEU A 600 20.91 -4.25 22.28
C LEU A 600 22.19 -3.42 22.52
N GLN A 601 22.15 -2.10 22.31
CA GLN A 601 23.29 -1.20 22.55
C GLN A 601 23.27 -0.49 23.91
N LYS A 602 22.47 -1.00 24.87
CA LYS A 602 22.24 -0.34 26.19
C LYS A 602 23.46 -0.28 27.14
N HIS A 603 24.66 -0.66 26.69
CA HIS A 603 25.88 -0.64 27.52
C HIS A 603 26.97 0.36 27.11
N SER A 604 26.72 1.28 26.17
CA SER A 604 27.62 2.43 25.94
C SER A 604 26.88 3.74 26.23
N ALA A 605 27.16 4.32 27.39
CA ALA A 605 26.50 5.49 27.97
C ALA A 605 26.88 6.83 27.31
N SER A 606 26.89 6.92 25.97
CA SER A 606 27.35 8.16 25.30
C SER A 606 26.47 8.67 24.15
N CYS A 607 25.36 8.01 23.81
CA CYS A 607 24.41 8.54 22.81
C CYS A 607 23.20 9.27 23.41
N SER A 608 23.13 9.43 24.73
CA SER A 608 22.01 10.06 25.44
C SER A 608 22.01 11.60 25.41
N LEU A 609 23.06 12.24 24.89
CA LEU A 609 23.27 13.69 25.07
C LEU A 609 22.73 14.59 23.96
N LEU A 610 21.83 14.09 23.08
CA LEU A 610 21.32 14.88 21.94
C LEU A 610 19.79 15.10 21.93
N LEU A 611 19.06 14.66 22.96
CA LEU A 611 17.61 14.88 23.06
C LEU A 611 17.09 15.26 24.47
N THR A 612 17.94 15.43 25.47
CA THR A 612 17.52 15.99 26.77
C THR A 612 18.36 17.19 27.09
N GLY A 613 17.72 18.35 27.19
CA GLY A 613 18.38 19.61 27.52
C GLY A 613 19.19 19.50 28.81
N SER A 614 20.49 19.73 28.69
CA SER A 614 21.31 20.24 29.78
C SER A 614 22.20 21.34 29.21
N ASN A 615 22.09 22.50 29.84
CA ASN A 615 22.83 23.72 29.51
C ASN A 615 24.34 23.43 29.45
N THR A 616 24.90 23.32 28.25
CA THR A 616 26.33 23.57 28.02
C THR A 616 26.44 24.52 26.84
N SER A 617 26.95 25.71 27.14
CA SER A 617 26.88 26.92 26.33
C SER A 617 27.92 27.02 25.20
N ASP A 618 28.45 25.91 24.68
CA ASP A 618 29.66 25.95 23.82
C ASP A 618 29.66 25.04 22.57
N SER A 619 28.51 24.59 22.06
CA SER A 619 28.44 24.01 20.70
C SER A 619 27.59 24.87 19.78
N GLY A 620 28.22 25.43 18.75
CA GLY A 620 27.62 26.38 17.81
C GLY A 620 26.46 25.79 16.97
N PRO A 621 25.65 26.65 16.33
CA PRO A 621 24.31 26.34 15.82
C PRO A 621 24.26 25.62 14.45
N ASP A 622 25.40 25.16 13.92
CA ASP A 622 25.51 24.77 12.50
C ASP A 622 25.82 23.27 12.28
N THR A 623 25.39 22.39 13.19
CA THR A 623 25.41 20.94 12.94
C THR A 623 24.17 20.56 12.13
N LEU A 624 24.34 20.35 10.82
CA LEU A 624 23.28 19.79 9.99
C LEU A 624 23.04 18.33 10.40
N LEU A 625 22.03 18.12 11.25
CA LEU A 625 21.54 16.80 11.60
C LEU A 625 21.16 16.04 10.33
N ILE A 626 21.90 14.99 9.98
CA ILE A 626 21.24 13.83 9.39
C ILE A 626 20.43 13.24 10.54
N CYS A 627 19.20 13.72 10.68
CA CYS A 627 18.26 13.14 11.63
C CYS A 627 17.88 11.77 11.08
N MET A 628 18.70 10.75 11.35
CA MET A 628 18.19 9.40 11.53
C MET A 628 17.49 9.43 12.89
N THR A 629 16.25 9.93 12.89
CA THR A 629 15.42 10.06 14.10
C THR A 629 15.39 8.71 14.82
N SER A 630 15.45 8.74 16.15
CA SER A 630 15.32 7.61 17.08
C SER A 630 14.00 6.83 17.00
N GLU A 631 13.15 7.10 16.01
CA GLU A 631 11.83 6.50 15.85
C GLU A 631 11.68 5.82 14.49
N PRO A 632 11.21 4.55 14.43
CA PRO A 632 10.93 3.87 13.18
C PRO A 632 9.74 4.54 12.48
N ILE A 633 10.03 5.21 11.36
CA ILE A 633 9.00 5.82 10.53
C ILE A 633 8.85 4.94 9.30
N ILE A 634 7.88 4.01 9.31
CA ILE A 634 7.54 3.22 8.12
C ILE A 634 6.94 4.15 7.07
N LEU A 635 7.77 4.66 6.17
CA LEU A 635 7.32 5.45 5.04
C LEU A 635 6.91 4.54 3.89
N ARG A 636 5.63 4.62 3.50
CA ARG A 636 5.22 4.31 2.13
C ARG A 636 4.54 5.54 1.55
N PRO A 637 5.29 6.59 1.14
CA PRO A 637 4.71 7.85 0.64
C PRO A 637 3.74 7.59 -0.52
N GLY A 638 4.13 6.69 -1.45
CA GLY A 638 3.31 6.28 -2.59
C GLY A 638 2.07 5.42 -2.27
N ARG A 639 1.88 4.94 -1.03
CA ARG A 639 0.61 4.30 -0.61
C ARG A 639 -0.44 5.35 -0.23
N ASN A 640 -0.01 6.55 0.17
CA ASN A 640 -0.86 7.58 0.74
C ASN A 640 -1.30 8.59 -0.32
N SER A 641 -0.43 8.96 -1.26
CA SER A 641 -0.87 9.67 -2.47
C SER A 641 -1.93 8.88 -3.23
N LYS A 642 -1.88 7.54 -3.21
CA LYS A 642 -2.93 6.66 -3.75
C LYS A 642 -4.28 6.75 -3.03
N GLN A 643 -4.34 7.09 -1.75
CA GLN A 643 -5.62 7.20 -1.02
C GLN A 643 -6.38 8.49 -1.38
N MET A 644 -5.64 9.53 -1.77
CA MET A 644 -6.17 10.82 -2.22
C MET A 644 -6.37 10.86 -3.74
N LYS A 645 -5.76 9.94 -4.49
CA LYS A 645 -5.98 9.76 -5.94
C LYS A 645 -7.26 8.97 -6.22
N VAL A 646 -7.99 9.38 -7.25
CA VAL A 646 -9.18 8.70 -7.77
C VAL A 646 -8.73 7.60 -8.75
N HIS A 647 -9.37 6.42 -8.73
CA HIS A 647 -9.01 5.29 -9.60
C HIS A 647 -9.27 5.54 -11.09
N SER A 648 -10.15 6.47 -11.43
CA SER A 648 -10.66 6.67 -12.80
C SER A 648 -10.20 7.98 -13.46
N GLY A 649 -9.21 8.67 -12.89
CA GLY A 649 -8.84 10.03 -13.34
C GLY A 649 -9.95 11.07 -13.11
N LEU A 650 -9.64 12.35 -13.22
CA LEU A 650 -10.60 13.45 -12.99
C LEU A 650 -11.30 13.90 -14.29
N ILE A 651 -11.82 12.97 -15.10
CA ILE A 651 -12.54 13.32 -16.33
C ILE A 651 -13.80 14.12 -15.96
N GLY A 652 -13.82 15.43 -16.27
CA GLY A 652 -14.96 16.34 -16.06
C GLY A 652 -14.89 17.24 -14.82
N ILE A 653 -14.02 16.97 -13.83
CA ILE A 653 -13.81 17.86 -12.66
C ILE A 653 -12.78 18.95 -12.98
N SER A 654 -11.75 18.63 -13.78
CA SER A 654 -10.66 19.55 -14.12
C SER A 654 -11.14 20.85 -14.77
N ASN A 655 -12.25 20.82 -15.53
CA ASN A 655 -12.78 21.96 -16.26
C ASN A 655 -13.74 22.85 -15.47
N ASN A 656 -14.22 22.43 -14.29
CA ASN A 656 -15.11 23.23 -13.44
C ASN A 656 -14.36 23.67 -12.18
N ALA A 657 -14.05 24.96 -12.09
CA ALA A 657 -13.28 25.53 -10.98
C ALA A 657 -13.91 25.27 -9.61
N ASN A 658 -15.23 25.40 -9.48
CA ASN A 658 -15.95 25.16 -8.22
C ASN A 658 -15.94 23.67 -7.84
N ALA A 659 -16.09 22.78 -8.82
CA ALA A 659 -16.04 21.34 -8.58
C ALA A 659 -14.64 20.89 -8.17
N ARG A 660 -13.60 21.41 -8.83
CA ARG A 660 -12.19 21.18 -8.49
C ARG A 660 -11.85 21.67 -7.09
N GLN A 661 -12.30 22.87 -6.75
CA GLN A 661 -12.08 23.45 -5.42
C GLN A 661 -12.77 22.64 -4.32
N ARG A 662 -14.05 22.26 -4.52
CA ARG A 662 -14.75 21.36 -3.58
C ARG A 662 -13.96 20.08 -3.36
N PHE A 663 -13.48 19.47 -4.45
CA PHE A 663 -12.67 18.27 -4.38
C PHE A 663 -11.38 18.50 -3.58
N PHE A 664 -10.60 19.54 -3.87
CA PHE A 664 -9.33 19.80 -3.18
C PHE A 664 -9.49 20.07 -1.68
N MET A 665 -10.59 20.68 -1.28
CA MET A 665 -10.90 20.95 0.13
C MET A 665 -11.47 19.75 0.86
N ALA A 666 -12.37 18.99 0.24
CA ALA A 666 -13.03 17.87 0.90
C ALA A 666 -12.16 16.60 0.92
N THR A 667 -11.21 16.44 -0.01
CA THR A 667 -10.45 15.18 -0.20
C THR A 667 -9.72 14.68 1.04
N PRO A 668 -9.04 15.52 1.87
CA PRO A 668 -8.41 15.05 3.09
C PRO A 668 -9.39 14.29 4.01
N GLU A 669 -10.57 14.88 4.22
CA GLU A 669 -11.58 14.33 5.10
C GLU A 669 -12.39 13.21 4.45
N LEU A 670 -12.65 13.28 3.14
CA LEU A 670 -13.25 12.17 2.39
C LEU A 670 -12.38 10.92 2.45
N SER A 671 -11.05 11.08 2.39
CA SER A 671 -10.11 9.97 2.52
C SER A 671 -10.18 9.34 3.91
N CYS A 672 -10.31 10.16 4.96
CA CYS A 672 -10.53 9.69 6.34
C CYS A 672 -11.85 8.94 6.50
N LEU A 673 -12.97 9.54 6.07
CA LEU A 673 -14.31 8.94 6.14
C LEU A 673 -14.39 7.64 5.32
N SER A 674 -13.79 7.62 4.13
CA SER A 674 -13.75 6.44 3.28
C SER A 674 -12.95 5.31 3.94
N ARG A 675 -11.83 5.64 4.61
CA ARG A 675 -11.03 4.65 5.36
C ARG A 675 -11.78 4.09 6.54
N GLU A 676 -12.50 4.92 7.30
CA GLU A 676 -13.32 4.50 8.44
C GLU A 676 -14.42 3.54 7.99
N PHE A 677 -15.18 3.92 6.95
CA PHE A 677 -16.22 3.06 6.37
C PHE A 677 -15.68 1.73 5.86
N LYS A 678 -14.59 1.77 5.07
CA LYS A 678 -13.95 0.55 4.56
C LYS A 678 -13.53 -0.37 5.72
N SER A 679 -12.92 0.18 6.78
CA SER A 679 -12.49 -0.56 7.96
C SER A 679 -13.66 -1.26 8.65
N GLN A 680 -14.81 -0.58 8.80
CA GLN A 680 -16.03 -1.16 9.38
C GLN A 680 -16.45 -2.45 8.65
N PHE A 681 -16.33 -2.49 7.32
CA PHE A 681 -16.71 -3.66 6.51
C PHE A 681 -15.55 -4.62 6.21
N GLY A 682 -14.41 -4.47 6.89
CA GLY A 682 -13.24 -5.32 6.67
C GLY A 682 -12.53 -5.09 5.34
N ILE A 683 -12.88 -4.01 4.65
CA ILE A 683 -12.21 -3.57 3.43
C ILE A 683 -11.04 -2.69 3.89
N GLY A 684 -9.81 -3.06 3.56
CA GLY A 684 -8.62 -2.34 4.00
C GLY A 684 -7.73 -3.13 4.96
N THR A 685 -6.57 -2.57 5.29
CA THR A 685 -5.47 -3.26 6.00
C THR A 685 -5.81 -3.67 7.44
N ALA A 686 -6.93 -3.23 8.00
CA ALA A 686 -7.36 -3.60 9.35
C ALA A 686 -7.89 -5.05 9.46
N GLY A 687 -8.23 -5.70 8.34
CA GLY A 687 -8.80 -7.07 8.34
C GLY A 687 -8.11 -8.08 7.42
N LYS A 688 -7.14 -7.67 6.60
CA LYS A 688 -6.27 -8.61 5.86
C LYS A 688 -5.08 -8.91 6.74
N ASN A 689 -4.85 -10.19 7.05
CA ASN A 689 -3.70 -10.75 7.78
C ASN A 689 -2.79 -9.68 8.38
N THR A 690 -2.87 -9.50 9.70
CA THR A 690 -1.85 -8.76 10.48
C THR A 690 -0.43 -9.25 10.21
N GLU A 691 -0.31 -10.46 9.64
CA GLU A 691 0.93 -11.06 9.17
C GLU A 691 1.40 -10.47 7.84
N HIS A 692 2.70 -10.26 7.76
CA HIS A 692 3.37 -9.87 6.53
C HIS A 692 3.08 -10.91 5.41
N PRO A 693 2.80 -10.48 4.16
CA PRO A 693 2.48 -11.41 3.07
C PRO A 693 3.51 -12.54 2.89
N GLY A 694 4.80 -12.22 3.08
CA GLY A 694 5.90 -13.20 3.03
C GLY A 694 5.90 -14.27 4.13
N LEU A 695 4.91 -14.30 5.03
CA LEU A 695 4.68 -15.37 6.01
C LEU A 695 3.64 -16.40 5.54
N GLY A 696 2.91 -16.10 4.46
CA GLY A 696 1.94 -17.04 3.90
C GLY A 696 2.65 -18.26 3.32
N SER A 697 2.15 -19.47 3.61
CA SER A 697 2.72 -20.72 3.11
C SER A 697 2.85 -20.76 1.59
N SER A 698 1.91 -20.15 0.86
CA SER A 698 1.97 -20.02 -0.59
C SER A 698 3.09 -19.10 -1.08
N ASP A 699 3.37 -18.02 -0.35
CA ASP A 699 4.41 -17.06 -0.71
C ASP A 699 5.80 -17.65 -0.37
N ILE A 700 5.95 -18.30 0.79
CA ILE A 700 7.17 -19.03 1.16
C ILE A 700 7.50 -20.10 0.11
N ARG A 701 6.51 -20.93 -0.28
CA ARG A 701 6.70 -21.97 -1.30
C ARG A 701 7.13 -21.38 -2.64
N ARG A 702 6.54 -20.25 -3.05
CA ARG A 702 6.92 -19.57 -4.31
C ARG A 702 8.35 -19.03 -4.25
N ASP A 703 8.75 -18.47 -3.12
CA ASP A 703 10.10 -17.98 -2.91
C ASP A 703 11.12 -19.12 -2.98
N HIS A 704 10.86 -20.25 -2.31
CA HIS A 704 11.68 -21.47 -2.38
C HIS A 704 11.81 -22.00 -3.81
N GLU A 705 10.70 -22.19 -4.50
CA GLU A 705 10.69 -22.72 -5.88
C GLU A 705 11.48 -21.84 -6.85
N ALA A 706 11.43 -20.51 -6.69
CA ALA A 706 12.20 -19.59 -7.52
C ALA A 706 13.72 -19.69 -7.25
N ILE A 707 14.11 -19.85 -5.98
CA ILE A 707 15.51 -20.02 -5.57
C ILE A 707 16.05 -21.35 -6.10
N ASP A 708 15.29 -22.45 -5.96
CA ASP A 708 15.67 -23.78 -6.45
C ASP A 708 15.91 -23.75 -7.96
N LYS A 709 15.00 -23.14 -8.73
CA LYS A 709 15.14 -23.02 -10.18
C LYS A 709 16.38 -22.21 -10.58
N ILE A 710 16.64 -21.09 -9.91
CA ILE A 710 17.83 -20.26 -10.19
C ILE A 710 19.11 -21.04 -9.88
N LYS A 711 19.17 -21.71 -8.72
CA LYS A 711 20.31 -22.54 -8.32
C LYS A 711 20.54 -23.69 -9.32
N ALA A 712 19.49 -24.41 -9.69
CA ALA A 712 19.54 -25.50 -10.65
C ALA A 712 20.01 -25.02 -12.04
N ALA A 713 19.52 -23.86 -12.50
CA ALA A 713 19.98 -23.25 -13.75
C ALA A 713 21.48 -22.96 -13.69
N ILE A 714 21.98 -22.32 -12.62
CA ILE A 714 23.42 -22.07 -12.44
C ILE A 714 24.21 -23.39 -12.44
N LEU A 715 23.79 -24.39 -11.65
CA LEU A 715 24.48 -25.67 -11.53
C LEU A 715 24.48 -26.49 -12.83
N SER A 716 23.46 -26.34 -13.68
CA SER A 716 23.43 -27.01 -15.00
C SER A 716 24.57 -26.57 -15.92
N HIS A 717 25.13 -25.39 -15.66
CA HIS A 717 26.30 -24.82 -16.33
C HIS A 717 27.60 -24.99 -15.52
N GLY A 718 27.56 -25.70 -14.40
CA GLY A 718 28.70 -25.91 -13.51
C GLY A 718 28.72 -24.95 -12.33
N ASN A 719 29.35 -25.38 -11.23
CA ASN A 719 29.39 -24.58 -10.00
C ASN A 719 30.40 -23.42 -10.12
N PRO A 720 29.95 -22.15 -10.16
CA PRO A 720 30.84 -21.01 -10.35
C PRO A 720 31.67 -20.69 -9.09
N VAL A 721 31.35 -21.27 -7.93
CA VAL A 721 32.09 -21.12 -6.66
C VAL A 721 33.38 -21.95 -6.69
N THR A 722 33.36 -23.11 -7.36
CA THR A 722 34.49 -24.05 -7.43
C THR A 722 35.24 -24.00 -8.76
N ALA A 723 34.87 -23.10 -9.66
CA ALA A 723 35.46 -23.02 -10.99
C ALA A 723 36.94 -22.61 -10.91
N GLU A 724 37.85 -23.46 -11.38
CA GLU A 724 39.29 -23.17 -11.36
C GLU A 724 39.70 -22.16 -12.44
N GLY A 725 40.53 -21.17 -12.06
CA GLY A 725 41.19 -20.24 -12.98
C GLY A 725 40.90 -18.76 -12.75
N ASP A 726 41.77 -17.90 -13.31
CA ASP A 726 41.75 -16.45 -13.06
C ASP A 726 40.85 -15.66 -14.01
N LYS A 727 40.19 -16.36 -14.96
CA LYS A 727 39.41 -15.71 -16.01
C LYS A 727 37.96 -15.54 -15.56
N LEU A 728 37.47 -14.31 -15.62
CA LEU A 728 36.04 -14.03 -15.46
C LEU A 728 35.27 -14.48 -16.70
N TYR A 729 34.09 -15.06 -16.48
CA TYR A 729 33.18 -15.46 -17.54
C TYR A 729 31.73 -15.33 -17.09
N ASN A 730 30.82 -15.29 -18.06
CA ASN A 730 29.38 -15.37 -17.80
C ASN A 730 29.01 -16.79 -17.35
N MET A 731 28.40 -16.94 -16.17
CA MET A 731 28.15 -18.25 -15.54
C MET A 731 27.16 -19.17 -16.28
N ILE A 732 26.41 -18.66 -17.26
CA ILE A 732 25.46 -19.44 -18.07
C ILE A 732 26.02 -19.65 -19.48
N THR A 733 26.44 -18.58 -20.15
CA THR A 733 26.90 -18.63 -21.56
C THR A 733 28.38 -19.01 -21.72
N HIS A 734 29.13 -19.06 -20.61
CA HIS A 734 30.58 -19.24 -20.59
C HIS A 734 31.34 -18.24 -21.48
N ALA A 735 30.78 -17.05 -21.69
CA ALA A 735 31.43 -15.94 -22.37
C ALA A 735 32.53 -15.34 -21.49
N TYR A 736 33.80 -15.51 -21.88
CA TYR A 736 34.92 -14.91 -21.18
C TYR A 736 34.90 -13.39 -21.30
N VAL A 737 35.18 -12.74 -20.18
CA VAL A 737 35.36 -11.29 -20.13
C VAL A 737 36.76 -10.95 -20.65
N PRO A 738 36.92 -9.92 -21.51
CA PRO A 738 38.24 -9.45 -21.92
C PRO A 738 39.14 -9.12 -20.73
N GLN A 739 40.41 -9.53 -20.80
CA GLN A 739 41.36 -9.41 -19.69
C GLN A 739 41.55 -7.95 -19.25
N GLU A 740 41.44 -7.00 -20.17
CA GLU A 740 41.52 -5.57 -19.87
C GLU A 740 40.39 -5.04 -18.96
N TYR A 741 39.27 -5.76 -18.84
CA TYR A 741 38.12 -5.36 -18.01
C TYR A 741 38.13 -6.01 -16.62
N VAL A 742 38.82 -7.14 -16.48
CA VAL A 742 38.84 -7.94 -15.23
C VAL A 742 39.22 -7.10 -14.00
N PRO A 743 40.30 -6.27 -14.01
CA PRO A 743 40.64 -5.46 -12.85
C PRO A 743 39.59 -4.40 -12.48
N GLN A 744 38.85 -3.87 -13.47
CA GLN A 744 37.81 -2.88 -13.22
C GLN A 744 36.56 -3.50 -12.57
N ILE A 745 36.22 -4.73 -12.97
CA ILE A 745 35.11 -5.49 -12.40
C ILE A 745 35.43 -5.94 -10.97
N LEU A 746 36.63 -6.47 -10.74
CA LEU A 746 37.03 -6.98 -9.42
C LEU A 746 37.26 -5.89 -8.39
N ASN A 747 37.72 -4.70 -8.80
CA ASN A 747 38.00 -3.58 -7.90
C ASN A 747 36.91 -2.49 -7.91
N ILE A 748 35.68 -2.87 -8.29
CA ILE A 748 34.57 -1.92 -8.43
C ILE A 748 34.20 -1.24 -7.10
N ASN A 749 34.32 -1.98 -5.99
CA ASN A 749 33.98 -1.49 -4.66
C ASN A 749 35.02 -0.48 -4.18
N GLU A 750 36.31 -0.79 -4.35
CA GLU A 750 37.45 0.07 -4.04
C GLU A 750 37.41 1.35 -4.90
N THR A 751 37.09 1.21 -6.18
CA THR A 751 36.91 2.35 -7.09
C THR A 751 35.75 3.23 -6.64
N GLY A 752 34.60 2.63 -6.30
CA GLY A 752 33.43 3.36 -5.80
C GLY A 752 33.70 4.08 -4.48
N GLN A 753 34.42 3.43 -3.56
CA GLN A 753 34.81 4.02 -2.27
C GLN A 753 35.73 5.22 -2.46
N LYS A 754 36.74 5.09 -3.34
CA LYS A 754 37.63 6.21 -3.67
C LYS A 754 36.86 7.38 -4.30
N LEU A 755 35.96 7.12 -5.26
CA LEU A 755 35.13 8.17 -5.86
C LEU A 755 34.23 8.87 -4.82
N TYR A 756 33.73 8.13 -3.84
CA TYR A 756 32.97 8.71 -2.73
C TYR A 756 33.86 9.58 -1.82
N GLU A 757 35.05 9.10 -1.46
CA GLU A 757 36.02 9.85 -0.65
C GLU A 757 36.48 11.13 -1.35
N ASP A 758 36.79 11.06 -2.64
CA ASP A 758 37.13 12.20 -3.49
C ASP A 758 35.96 13.18 -3.53
N TYR A 759 34.72 12.70 -3.74
CA TYR A 759 33.51 13.54 -3.71
C TYR A 759 33.34 14.26 -2.37
N VAL A 760 33.51 13.55 -1.25
CA VAL A 760 33.41 14.13 0.10
C VAL A 760 34.52 15.16 0.33
N SER A 761 35.75 14.84 -0.03
CA SER A 761 36.90 15.72 0.13
C SER A 761 36.76 17.01 -0.69
N GLU A 762 36.41 16.89 -1.97
CA GLU A 762 36.36 18.02 -2.90
C GLU A 762 35.11 18.90 -2.73
N ARG A 763 33.95 18.31 -2.39
CA ARG A 763 32.65 19.01 -2.42
C ARG A 763 31.97 19.18 -1.09
N ILE A 764 32.13 18.22 -0.17
CA ILE A 764 31.54 18.32 1.17
C ILE A 764 32.47 19.11 2.08
N ASN A 765 33.77 18.80 2.03
CA ASN A 765 34.80 19.45 2.84
C ASN A 765 35.61 20.50 2.05
N GLY A 766 35.49 20.51 0.72
CA GLY A 766 36.26 21.37 -0.17
C GLY A 766 35.47 22.58 -0.69
N GLU A 767 35.96 23.17 -1.78
CA GLU A 767 35.41 24.40 -2.35
C GLU A 767 34.52 24.15 -3.58
N ILE A 768 34.52 22.94 -4.12
CA ILE A 768 33.69 22.60 -5.28
C ILE A 768 32.23 22.55 -4.84
N SER A 769 31.39 23.35 -5.50
CA SER A 769 29.95 23.33 -5.22
C SER A 769 29.38 21.92 -5.42
N ILE A 770 28.53 21.47 -4.47
CA ILE A 770 27.75 20.22 -4.62
C ILE A 770 26.88 20.22 -5.88
N TRP A 771 26.55 21.41 -6.41
CA TRP A 771 25.74 21.62 -7.61
C TRP A 771 26.56 21.58 -8.92
N ALA A 772 27.90 21.49 -8.84
CA ALA A 772 28.73 21.36 -10.03
C ALA A 772 28.54 19.98 -10.68
N PRO A 773 28.64 19.86 -12.02
CA PRO A 773 28.54 18.56 -12.68
C PRO A 773 29.52 17.53 -12.12
N VAL A 774 29.08 16.29 -11.94
CA VAL A 774 29.94 15.15 -11.58
C VAL A 774 30.27 14.38 -12.85
N LYS A 775 31.55 14.12 -13.08
CA LYS A 775 31.99 13.32 -14.24
C LYS A 775 31.51 11.88 -14.05
N LYS A 776 30.82 11.34 -15.06
CA LYS A 776 30.42 9.94 -15.07
C LYS A 776 31.64 9.05 -15.33
N GLU A 777 31.90 8.13 -14.42
CA GLU A 777 32.95 7.12 -14.61
C GLU A 777 32.48 6.03 -15.58
N ASN A 778 33.24 5.79 -16.64
CA ASN A 778 32.88 4.86 -17.72
C ASN A 778 33.60 3.51 -17.55
N ASN A 779 33.39 2.88 -16.40
CA ASN A 779 33.95 1.57 -16.08
C ASN A 779 33.46 0.50 -17.06
N LYS A 780 34.38 -0.36 -17.50
CA LYS A 780 34.08 -1.54 -18.31
C LYS A 780 33.56 -2.65 -17.40
N MET A 781 32.39 -3.19 -17.76
CA MET A 781 31.67 -4.22 -16.99
C MET A 781 31.47 -5.49 -17.83
N PHE A 782 30.79 -6.51 -17.28
CA PHE A 782 30.41 -7.74 -18.00
C PHE A 782 29.74 -7.45 -19.36
N MET A 783 28.77 -6.53 -19.40
CA MET A 783 28.11 -6.13 -20.65
C MET A 783 29.07 -5.46 -21.67
N SER A 784 30.18 -4.88 -21.21
CA SER A 784 31.20 -4.28 -22.10
C SER A 784 31.99 -5.33 -22.88
N GLY A 785 32.02 -6.58 -22.39
CA GLY A 785 32.71 -7.71 -23.03
C GLY A 785 32.09 -8.16 -24.35
N ASN A 786 30.81 -7.89 -24.56
CA ASN A 786 30.14 -8.16 -25.84
C ASN A 786 30.54 -7.09 -26.87
N LYS A 787 31.73 -7.24 -27.47
CA LYS A 787 32.15 -6.36 -28.58
C LYS A 787 31.11 -6.44 -29.71
N LYS A 788 30.50 -5.31 -30.02
CA LYS A 788 29.83 -5.12 -31.31
C LYS A 788 30.93 -4.89 -32.33
N SER A 789 31.14 -5.85 -33.24
CA SER A 789 32.03 -5.66 -34.37
C SER A 789 31.25 -4.98 -35.48
N THR A 790 31.56 -3.71 -35.72
CA THR A 790 30.95 -2.94 -36.79
C THR A 790 31.57 -3.38 -38.12
N VAL A 791 30.80 -4.07 -38.97
CA VAL A 791 31.23 -4.53 -40.28
C VAL A 791 30.52 -3.72 -41.35
N LYS A 792 31.28 -3.12 -42.27
CA LYS A 792 30.71 -2.52 -43.48
C LYS A 792 30.38 -3.63 -44.46
N ILE A 793 29.09 -3.80 -44.76
CA ILE A 793 28.62 -4.65 -45.85
C ILE A 793 28.10 -3.69 -46.93
N ARG A 794 28.87 -3.56 -48.02
CA ARG A 794 28.63 -2.56 -49.08
C ARG A 794 28.55 -1.13 -48.49
N ASP A 795 27.45 -0.40 -48.73
CA ASP A 795 27.24 0.99 -48.30
C ASP A 795 26.55 1.12 -46.92
N LYS A 796 26.26 0.00 -46.24
CA LYS A 796 25.61 0.01 -44.93
C LYS A 796 26.54 -0.53 -43.85
N THR A 797 26.67 0.26 -42.79
CA THR A 797 27.35 -0.11 -41.56
C THR A 797 26.42 -1.00 -40.74
N VAL A 798 26.83 -2.24 -40.46
CA VAL A 798 26.06 -3.19 -39.66
C VAL A 798 26.86 -3.56 -38.42
N ASP A 799 26.28 -3.37 -37.24
CA ASP A 799 26.85 -3.87 -35.99
C ASP A 799 26.56 -5.37 -35.87
N LEU A 800 27.58 -6.22 -35.83
CA LEU A 800 27.42 -7.64 -35.55
C LEU A 800 27.64 -7.88 -34.05
N LYS A 801 26.68 -8.55 -33.40
CA LYS A 801 26.88 -9.10 -32.06
C LYS A 801 27.53 -10.47 -32.19
N GLU A 802 28.55 -10.73 -31.38
CA GLU A 802 29.20 -12.03 -31.30
C GLU A 802 28.26 -13.05 -30.61
N THR A 803 27.36 -13.68 -31.36
CA THR A 803 26.42 -14.67 -30.81
C THR A 803 27.05 -16.07 -30.82
N LYS A 804 27.58 -16.52 -29.68
CA LYS A 804 28.12 -17.88 -29.48
C LYS A 804 27.12 -19.00 -29.84
N ASP A 805 25.83 -18.74 -29.66
CA ASP A 805 24.74 -19.66 -30.00
C ASP A 805 24.76 -20.10 -31.47
N LEU A 806 25.16 -19.19 -32.37
CA LEU A 806 25.25 -19.48 -33.80
C LEU A 806 26.41 -20.45 -34.09
N TYR A 807 27.56 -20.25 -33.45
CA TYR A 807 28.73 -21.11 -33.59
C TYR A 807 28.50 -22.49 -32.95
N GLY A 808 27.83 -22.53 -31.79
CA GLY A 808 27.42 -23.77 -31.13
C GLY A 808 26.47 -24.62 -31.99
N ARG A 809 25.46 -24.00 -32.60
CA ARG A 809 24.55 -24.68 -33.54
C ARG A 809 25.27 -25.14 -34.80
N LEU A 810 26.24 -24.37 -35.31
CA LEU A 810 27.07 -24.76 -36.45
C LEU A 810 27.96 -25.97 -36.13
N LEU A 811 28.51 -26.03 -34.91
CA LEU A 811 29.27 -27.17 -34.39
C LEU A 811 28.41 -28.43 -34.24
N ILE A 812 27.18 -28.29 -33.72
CA ILE A 812 26.21 -29.38 -33.61
C ILE A 812 25.78 -29.86 -35.01
N LEU A 813 25.52 -28.94 -35.95
CA LEU A 813 25.17 -29.26 -37.34
C LEU A 813 26.32 -29.92 -38.12
N ALA A 814 27.56 -29.47 -37.90
CA ALA A 814 28.75 -30.06 -38.49
C ALA A 814 29.07 -31.45 -37.90
N ARG A 815 28.73 -31.69 -36.62
CA ARG A 815 28.87 -33.01 -35.97
C ARG A 815 27.72 -33.99 -36.28
N SER A 816 26.58 -33.52 -36.79
CA SER A 816 25.39 -34.36 -37.06
C SER A 816 25.34 -34.90 -38.51
N ASN A 817 26.47 -35.40 -39.02
CA ASN A 817 26.59 -36.06 -40.34
C ASN A 817 26.31 -35.18 -41.58
N ARG A 818 26.35 -33.85 -41.46
CA ARG A 818 26.37 -32.95 -42.63
C ARG A 818 27.81 -32.50 -42.87
N GLN A 819 28.39 -32.81 -44.04
CA GLN A 819 29.66 -32.23 -44.48
C GLN A 819 29.46 -30.74 -44.74
N ILE A 820 29.54 -29.94 -43.68
CA ILE A 820 29.52 -28.49 -43.76
C ILE A 820 30.96 -28.02 -43.75
N ASP A 821 31.45 -27.52 -44.89
CA ASP A 821 32.72 -26.80 -44.94
C ASP A 821 32.55 -25.49 -44.18
N GLN A 822 32.95 -25.51 -42.91
CA GLN A 822 32.84 -24.37 -41.99
C GLN A 822 33.57 -23.13 -42.53
N LYS A 823 34.66 -23.33 -43.28
CA LYS A 823 35.49 -22.24 -43.82
C LYS A 823 34.81 -21.56 -45.00
N GLN A 824 34.04 -22.30 -45.80
CA GLN A 824 33.23 -21.75 -46.89
C GLN A 824 31.91 -21.17 -46.39
N ALA A 825 31.32 -21.76 -45.35
CA ALA A 825 30.02 -21.35 -44.82
C ALA A 825 30.09 -20.00 -44.09
N VAL A 826 31.09 -19.82 -43.21
CA VAL A 826 31.31 -18.60 -42.43
C VAL A 826 31.81 -17.48 -43.35
N GLY A 827 30.91 -16.55 -43.70
CA GLY A 827 31.22 -15.36 -44.50
C GLY A 827 30.55 -15.29 -45.88
N ASN A 828 30.14 -16.44 -46.46
CA ASN A 828 29.43 -16.47 -47.76
C ASN A 828 27.90 -16.55 -47.64
N TYR A 829 27.38 -17.04 -46.50
CA TYR A 829 25.94 -17.12 -46.23
C TYR A 829 25.59 -16.28 -45.00
N GLU A 830 24.52 -15.48 -45.11
CA GLU A 830 24.02 -14.68 -43.98
C GLU A 830 23.32 -15.59 -42.96
N PHE A 831 23.98 -15.77 -41.81
CA PHE A 831 23.40 -16.49 -40.68
C PHE A 831 22.68 -15.52 -39.75
N THR A 832 21.44 -15.16 -40.06
CA THR A 832 20.62 -14.38 -39.14
C THR A 832 19.85 -15.31 -38.20
N GLN A 833 20.02 -15.15 -36.88
CA GLN A 833 19.29 -15.92 -35.85
C GLN A 833 17.77 -15.74 -35.91
N THR A 834 17.28 -14.72 -36.63
CA THR A 834 15.90 -14.26 -36.55
C THR A 834 15.37 -13.80 -37.92
N PRO A 835 14.04 -13.85 -38.15
CA PRO A 835 13.43 -13.34 -39.38
C PRO A 835 13.67 -11.82 -39.52
N ARG A 836 14.23 -11.38 -40.65
CA ARG A 836 14.51 -9.96 -40.93
C ARG A 836 13.30 -9.03 -40.85
N ALA A 837 12.10 -9.57 -40.92
CA ALA A 837 10.86 -8.80 -40.78
C ALA A 837 10.61 -8.29 -39.35
N LEU A 838 11.19 -8.93 -38.33
CA LEU A 838 10.91 -8.66 -36.92
C LEU A 838 12.15 -8.18 -36.13
N PHE A 839 13.34 -8.27 -36.73
CA PHE A 839 14.61 -8.06 -36.05
C PHE A 839 15.60 -7.30 -36.94
N ALA A 840 16.41 -6.45 -36.33
CA ALA A 840 17.49 -5.73 -36.96
C ALA A 840 18.63 -6.69 -37.35
N PRO A 841 19.52 -6.32 -38.29
CA PRO A 841 20.63 -7.16 -38.75
C PRO A 841 21.60 -7.60 -37.64
N ASN A 842 21.56 -6.92 -36.49
CA ASN A 842 22.36 -7.21 -35.29
C ASN A 842 21.67 -8.18 -34.30
N GLY A 843 20.49 -8.70 -34.64
CA GLY A 843 19.69 -9.61 -33.82
C GLY A 843 18.75 -8.95 -32.81
N ASP A 844 18.71 -7.61 -32.70
CA ASP A 844 17.78 -6.91 -31.82
C ASP A 844 16.35 -6.91 -32.41
N ILE A 845 15.30 -7.06 -31.58
CA ILE A 845 13.91 -6.89 -32.04
C ILE A 845 13.74 -5.48 -32.58
N LEU A 846 13.20 -5.33 -33.79
CA LEU A 846 12.72 -4.03 -34.27
C LEU A 846 11.46 -3.70 -33.45
N PRO A 847 11.48 -2.68 -32.58
CA PRO A 847 10.26 -2.30 -31.88
C PRO A 847 9.21 -1.89 -32.92
N CYS A 848 8.00 -2.42 -32.83
CA CYS A 848 6.87 -1.87 -33.58
C CYS A 848 6.75 -0.39 -33.21
N THR A 849 7.05 0.50 -34.15
CA THR A 849 6.80 1.93 -34.00
C THR A 849 5.36 2.21 -34.41
N ASP A 850 4.41 1.67 -33.66
CA ASP A 850 3.07 2.23 -33.57
C ASP A 850 2.92 2.72 -32.14
N LYS A 851 2.80 4.04 -32.01
CA LYS A 851 2.36 4.71 -30.78
C LYS A 851 0.85 4.61 -30.67
#